data_AF-F4H6C5-F1
#
_entry.id   AF-F4H6C5-F1
#
_cell.length_a   1.000
_cell.length_b   1.000
_cell.length_c   1.000
_cell.angle_alpha   90.00
_cell.angle_beta   90.00
_cell.angle_gamma   90.00
#
_symmetry.space_group_name_H-M   'P 1'
#
loop_
_entity.id
_entity.type
_entity.pdbx_description
1 polymer ?
#
loop_
_entity_poly.entity_id
_entity_poly.type
_entity_poly.pdbx_seq_one_letter_code
_entity_poly.pdbx_strand_id
1 'polypeptide(L)'
;MTDLLSTPARPSAPDDGPPPTPDAFRPDWARLVDPADEPHERELAHARAEAERLLADHGVTYGTPGSDAGARPWRLDPVPVVVDDVEWAHLDAALVQRAELLDAVLQDVYGARRLLTDPLLPPSAVLGHPGFLRQLDGLRMPGGRELVLTATDLVRAADGTWCAVADRTQAPSGAAYAMEDRRVVAQVLAGVYRQASIQRLGPFFHALRQALRDAAPREAEEPRVALLSSGAGGETAFDQAYLASMLGLPLVEGSDLLVREGRVWMRGLDGLEPVDVLLRRVDAEWCDPLDLRAGSRLGVPGLVRAVRAGTVSVVNPLGSAVLENPALLAYLPRLARTVLDQDLLLPSAPTWWCGEATSLQHVVAHLDRLVVLPTARGPEHAAVPGWTLSHRERADLAALIAAEPWAWTAQEAVGPAGPVVDDAALAVGSDLAGVADPPEVGRHGSAPASGGPRAAVLRAFAVAHRSSYTVMAGGLARVAAGHVVSSASGAVAKDVWVLAPAASDVTADTEDTTADAVVGRVPATGTSPRTAENLWWMGRYAERAEDRARVLRVVADRWDDFHRRPASVGGRALAVLLASLTPDALPEERDDDAPVPVPAGPPALRALALDPRPAGTVARSVRRLAACAAAVRDQLSTDTFGPLARIERALRDERWREPEDGDDLRAVTAGLRPALDQVLEGLLAVAGITAEGLVRDVGWRLLDAGRRVERAQHVVESLQATLVDERSATVDRLVLESVLTAHESVITARRRYQSGARVPQVLELLVLDRTNPRSLAYQLDRLADDLAAVPVPHASTDQRDHLLGDVAALVEELDPATAAVVGADGRRERLAETLESMRWRLRAAADEIERVHFVRAAPGQALEGAWDA
;
A
#
# COMPACT_ATOMS: atom_id res chain seq x y z
N MET A 1 7.88 7.21 29.40
CA MET A 1 6.74 6.53 28.75
C MET A 1 6.70 5.14 29.31
N THR A 2 5.57 4.74 29.88
CA THR A 2 5.49 3.53 30.69
C THR A 2 4.77 2.45 29.87
N ASP A 3 5.47 1.37 29.52
CA ASP A 3 5.08 0.43 28.47
C ASP A 3 4.83 -0.96 29.06
N LEU A 4 3.56 -1.28 29.30
CA LEU A 4 3.15 -2.52 29.97
C LEU A 4 3.56 -3.82 29.25
N LEU A 5 4.15 -3.77 28.05
CA LEU A 5 4.61 -4.96 27.34
C LEU A 5 6.06 -5.36 27.66
N SER A 6 6.92 -4.42 28.08
CA SER A 6 8.33 -4.71 28.33
C SER A 6 8.51 -5.64 29.53
N THR A 7 9.59 -6.44 29.54
CA THR A 7 9.99 -7.18 30.73
C THR A 7 10.18 -6.20 31.90
N PRO A 8 9.53 -6.41 33.07
CA PRO A 8 9.68 -5.51 34.20
C PRO A 8 11.12 -5.52 34.74
N ALA A 9 11.60 -4.36 35.17
CA ALA A 9 12.89 -4.24 35.84
C ALA A 9 12.91 -5.12 37.11
N ARG A 10 13.97 -5.92 37.29
CA ARG A 10 14.08 -6.79 38.48
C ARG A 10 14.22 -5.92 39.73
N PRO A 11 13.45 -6.18 40.82
CA PRO A 11 13.71 -5.54 42.10
C PRO A 11 15.11 -5.94 42.60
N SER A 12 15.78 -5.02 43.29
CA SER A 12 17.14 -5.19 43.81
C SER A 12 17.27 -6.17 45.00
N ALA A 13 16.22 -6.94 45.32
CA ALA A 13 16.21 -7.98 46.35
C ALA A 13 15.20 -9.11 46.02
N PRO A 14 15.44 -10.37 46.44
CA PRO A 14 14.57 -11.50 46.10
C PRO A 14 13.34 -11.60 47.04
N ASP A 15 12.18 -11.81 46.39
CA ASP A 15 10.84 -12.22 46.84
C ASP A 15 10.11 -11.49 47.99
N ASP A 16 8.78 -11.32 47.79
CA ASP A 16 7.75 -10.66 48.61
C ASP A 16 7.61 -9.12 48.52
N GLY A 17 7.79 -8.54 47.33
CA GLY A 17 7.42 -7.15 47.03
C GLY A 17 5.96 -6.98 46.53
N PRO A 18 5.34 -5.79 46.70
CA PRO A 18 4.05 -5.48 46.05
C PRO A 18 4.17 -5.62 44.52
N PRO A 19 3.05 -5.86 43.79
CA PRO A 19 3.07 -5.99 42.34
C PRO A 19 3.78 -4.78 41.70
N PRO A 20 4.53 -5.01 40.60
CA PRO A 20 5.32 -3.96 39.96
C PRO A 20 4.44 -2.75 39.63
N THR A 21 4.88 -1.55 40.03
CA THR A 21 4.21 -0.32 39.63
C THR A 21 4.34 -0.15 38.12
N PRO A 22 3.43 0.59 37.45
CA PRO A 22 3.54 0.82 36.01
C PRO A 22 4.95 1.24 35.58
N ASP A 23 5.61 2.14 36.33
CA ASP A 23 6.96 2.63 36.02
C ASP A 23 8.06 1.53 35.98
N ALA A 24 7.81 0.33 36.51
CA ALA A 24 8.70 -0.82 36.38
C ALA A 24 8.73 -1.43 34.97
N PHE A 25 7.74 -1.12 34.12
CA PHE A 25 7.64 -1.59 32.74
C PHE A 25 8.20 -0.57 31.73
N ARG A 26 9.23 0.18 32.12
CA ARG A 26 10.03 0.91 31.13
C ARG A 26 11.04 -0.06 30.50
N PRO A 27 11.48 0.18 29.25
CA PRO A 27 12.63 -0.54 28.72
C PRO A 27 13.77 -0.40 29.74
N ASP A 28 14.26 -1.52 30.23
CA ASP A 28 15.42 -1.56 31.12
C ASP A 28 16.66 -1.25 30.28
N TRP A 29 16.92 0.04 30.03
CA TRP A 29 18.02 0.50 29.18
C TRP A 29 19.37 -0.06 29.64
N ALA A 30 19.52 -0.36 30.94
CA ALA A 30 20.70 -0.99 31.51
C ALA A 30 20.95 -2.42 30.96
N ARG A 31 19.95 -3.08 30.36
CA ARG A 31 20.12 -4.34 29.63
C ARG A 31 20.53 -4.17 28.17
N LEU A 32 20.31 -2.99 27.61
CA LEU A 32 20.51 -2.72 26.18
C LEU A 32 21.85 -2.04 25.89
N VAL A 33 22.26 -1.14 26.78
CA VAL A 33 23.42 -0.26 26.62
C VAL A 33 24.10 -0.02 27.96
N ASP A 34 25.35 0.44 27.93
CA ASP A 34 25.97 1.02 29.11
C ASP A 34 25.11 2.21 29.60
N PRO A 35 24.86 2.37 30.92
CA PRO A 35 24.13 3.53 31.45
C PRO A 35 24.67 4.89 30.98
N ALA A 36 25.94 5.00 30.61
CA ALA A 36 26.53 6.22 30.05
C ALA A 36 26.01 6.54 28.63
N ASP A 37 25.53 5.53 27.91
CA ASP A 37 25.05 5.60 26.52
C ASP A 37 23.50 5.54 26.43
N GLU A 38 22.79 5.66 27.56
CA GLU A 38 21.33 5.73 27.58
C GLU A 38 20.84 6.98 26.79
N PRO A 39 19.91 6.81 25.84
CA PRO A 39 19.46 7.93 25.01
C PRO A 39 18.67 8.95 25.84
N HIS A 40 19.08 10.21 25.76
CA HIS A 40 18.42 11.30 26.47
C HIS A 40 17.10 11.68 25.77
N GLU A 41 16.17 12.34 26.48
CA GLU A 41 14.85 12.72 25.91
C GLU A 41 14.97 13.55 24.62
N ARG A 42 16.00 14.39 24.49
CA ARG A 42 16.27 15.14 23.25
C ARG A 42 16.63 14.24 22.08
N GLU A 43 17.42 13.19 22.33
CA GLU A 43 17.81 12.20 21.32
C GLU A 43 16.61 11.35 20.91
N LEU A 44 15.77 10.95 21.87
CA LEU A 44 14.52 10.24 21.59
C LEU A 44 13.51 11.11 20.81
N ALA A 45 13.39 12.40 21.13
CA ALA A 45 12.56 13.32 20.37
C ALA A 45 13.07 13.50 18.94
N HIS A 46 14.39 13.56 18.75
CA HIS A 46 14.99 13.60 17.42
C HIS A 46 14.75 12.29 16.65
N ALA A 47 14.93 11.14 17.30
CA ALA A 47 14.66 9.83 16.72
C ALA A 47 13.19 9.65 16.30
N ARG A 48 12.23 10.18 17.09
CA ARG A 48 10.80 10.18 16.73
C ARG A 48 10.54 10.99 15.46
N ALA A 49 11.04 12.22 15.40
CA ALA A 49 10.88 13.07 14.21
C ALA A 49 11.52 12.46 12.96
N GLU A 50 12.69 11.84 13.12
CA GLU A 50 13.37 11.17 12.01
C GLU A 50 12.66 9.89 11.58
N ALA A 51 12.13 9.08 12.53
CA ALA A 51 11.35 7.90 12.22
C ALA A 51 10.07 8.25 11.45
N GLU A 52 9.34 9.29 11.86
CA GLU A 52 8.17 9.80 11.12
C GLU A 52 8.55 10.22 9.69
N ARG A 53 9.69 10.88 9.52
CA ARG A 53 10.18 11.29 8.19
C ARG A 53 10.55 10.08 7.32
N LEU A 54 11.26 9.10 7.87
CA LEU A 54 11.67 7.88 7.15
C LEU A 54 10.47 7.03 6.75
N LEU A 55 9.50 6.83 7.65
CA LEU A 55 8.26 6.10 7.33
C LEU A 55 7.43 6.81 6.26
N ALA A 56 7.35 8.15 6.33
CA ALA A 56 6.73 8.93 5.26
C ALA A 56 7.48 8.75 3.94
N ASP A 57 8.81 8.83 3.95
CA ASP A 57 9.65 8.62 2.76
C ASP A 57 9.52 7.19 2.19
N HIS A 58 9.35 6.18 3.03
CA HIS A 58 9.12 4.80 2.56
C HIS A 58 7.68 4.57 2.08
N GLY A 59 6.77 5.53 2.30
CA GLY A 59 5.36 5.45 1.93
C GLY A 59 4.57 4.48 2.81
N VAL A 60 4.95 4.33 4.09
CA VAL A 60 4.28 3.39 5.00
C VAL A 60 2.93 3.96 5.45
N THR A 61 1.86 3.30 5.03
CA THR A 61 0.48 3.69 5.33
C THR A 61 -0.34 2.52 5.83
N TYR A 62 -1.46 2.84 6.48
CA TYR A 62 -2.48 1.90 6.91
C TYR A 62 -3.86 2.50 6.62
N GLY A 63 -4.80 1.71 6.14
CA GLY A 63 -6.18 2.14 5.84
C GLY A 63 -6.47 2.32 4.36
N THR A 64 -7.76 2.36 4.04
CA THR A 64 -8.28 2.46 2.67
C THR A 64 -8.25 3.91 2.18
N PRO A 65 -7.61 4.22 1.03
CA PRO A 65 -7.66 5.54 0.43
C PRO A 65 -9.10 5.94 0.06
N GLY A 66 -9.55 7.13 0.50
CA GLY A 66 -10.86 7.69 0.13
C GLY A 66 -12.04 7.28 1.03
N SER A 67 -11.83 6.50 2.10
CA SER A 67 -12.81 6.40 3.19
C SER A 67 -12.87 7.72 3.98
N ASP A 68 -13.92 7.93 4.76
CA ASP A 68 -14.07 9.13 5.62
C ASP A 68 -12.84 9.31 6.55
N ALA A 69 -12.19 8.22 6.95
CA ALA A 69 -10.97 8.24 7.76
C ALA A 69 -9.66 8.36 6.95
N GLY A 70 -9.68 7.98 5.65
CA GLY A 70 -8.57 7.94 4.71
C GLY A 70 -7.43 6.96 5.06
N ALA A 71 -6.50 6.75 4.12
CA ALA A 71 -5.23 6.08 4.41
C ALA A 71 -4.37 6.99 5.31
N ARG A 72 -3.96 6.48 6.48
CA ARG A 72 -3.22 7.22 7.49
C ARG A 72 -1.72 6.90 7.42
N PRO A 73 -0.84 7.88 7.69
CA PRO A 73 0.57 7.61 7.88
C PRO A 73 0.78 6.66 9.07
N TRP A 74 1.68 5.70 8.90
CA TRP A 74 2.11 4.83 9.99
C TRP A 74 2.87 5.63 11.05
N ARG A 75 2.60 5.38 12.33
CA ARG A 75 3.25 6.06 13.46
C ARG A 75 4.06 5.06 14.27
N LEU A 76 5.30 5.42 14.58
CA LEU A 76 6.25 4.57 15.29
C LEU A 76 6.89 5.35 16.44
N ASP A 77 6.82 4.79 17.64
CA ASP A 77 7.66 5.23 18.77
C ASP A 77 8.96 4.43 18.73
N PRO A 78 10.13 5.06 18.55
CA PRO A 78 11.41 4.37 18.41
C PRO A 78 11.87 3.70 19.70
N VAL A 79 11.24 4.00 20.84
CA VAL A 79 11.50 3.30 22.11
C VAL A 79 10.94 1.87 22.00
N PRO A 80 11.79 0.82 21.99
CA PRO A 80 11.35 -0.54 21.73
C PRO A 80 10.65 -1.17 22.95
N VAL A 81 9.82 -2.17 22.68
CA VAL A 81 9.41 -3.16 23.70
C VAL A 81 10.55 -4.16 23.85
N VAL A 82 11.08 -4.34 25.05
CA VAL A 82 12.19 -5.29 25.30
C VAL A 82 11.65 -6.55 25.96
N VAL A 83 11.99 -7.71 25.40
CA VAL A 83 11.68 -9.03 25.96
C VAL A 83 12.99 -9.78 26.14
N ASP A 84 13.26 -10.24 27.37
CA ASP A 84 14.47 -11.02 27.63
C ASP A 84 14.41 -12.44 27.06
N ASP A 85 15.58 -13.07 26.95
CA ASP A 85 15.77 -14.36 26.29
C ASP A 85 15.04 -15.50 27.01
N VAL A 86 15.03 -15.48 28.35
CA VAL A 86 14.35 -16.49 29.17
C VAL A 86 12.85 -16.38 29.02
N GLU A 87 12.30 -15.17 29.13
CA GLU A 87 10.89 -14.90 28.94
C GLU A 87 10.44 -15.27 27.52
N TRP A 88 11.21 -14.87 26.51
CA TRP A 88 10.92 -15.19 25.12
C TRP A 88 10.93 -16.69 24.86
N ALA A 89 11.88 -17.46 25.41
CA ALA A 89 11.93 -18.90 25.21
C ALA A 89 10.65 -19.62 25.70
N HIS A 90 10.06 -19.16 26.80
CA HIS A 90 8.78 -19.69 27.27
C HIS A 90 7.63 -19.28 26.33
N LEU A 91 7.60 -18.02 25.90
CA LEU A 91 6.57 -17.51 25.00
C LEU A 91 6.63 -18.19 23.62
N ASP A 92 7.83 -18.40 23.08
CA ASP A 92 8.10 -19.12 21.84
C ASP A 92 7.52 -20.54 21.89
N ALA A 93 7.89 -21.34 22.89
CA ALA A 93 7.36 -22.69 23.09
C ALA A 93 5.83 -22.71 23.23
N ALA A 94 5.26 -21.72 23.91
CA ALA A 94 3.83 -21.62 24.12
C ALA A 94 3.07 -21.22 22.84
N LEU A 95 3.65 -20.34 22.01
CA LEU A 95 3.11 -19.96 20.70
C LEU A 95 3.21 -21.11 19.69
N VAL A 96 4.30 -21.89 19.72
CA VAL A 96 4.44 -23.12 18.93
C VAL A 96 3.34 -24.12 19.29
N GLN A 97 3.16 -24.44 20.58
CA GLN A 97 2.11 -25.36 21.03
C GLN A 97 0.72 -24.87 20.61
N ARG A 98 0.46 -23.56 20.76
CA ARG A 98 -0.82 -22.97 20.37
C ARG A 98 -1.08 -23.10 18.86
N ALA A 99 -0.07 -22.86 18.02
CA ALA A 99 -0.20 -23.03 16.57
C ALA A 99 -0.46 -24.49 16.19
N GLU A 100 0.23 -25.45 16.82
CA GLU A 100 0.00 -26.89 16.62
C GLU A 100 -1.41 -27.32 17.05
N LEU A 101 -1.91 -26.79 18.17
CA LEU A 101 -3.27 -27.04 18.64
C LEU A 101 -4.30 -26.51 17.62
N LEU A 102 -4.14 -25.27 17.17
CA LEU A 102 -5.05 -24.64 16.21
C LEU A 102 -5.05 -25.38 14.86
N ASP A 103 -3.89 -25.80 14.36
CA ASP A 103 -3.77 -26.65 13.17
C ASP A 103 -4.52 -27.97 13.34
N ALA A 104 -4.34 -28.67 14.46
CA ALA A 104 -5.04 -29.92 14.74
C ALA A 104 -6.57 -29.73 14.84
N VAL A 105 -7.03 -28.62 15.42
CA VAL A 105 -8.46 -28.25 15.47
C VAL A 105 -8.99 -28.00 14.06
N LEU A 106 -8.26 -27.26 13.21
CA LEU A 106 -8.67 -27.00 11.82
C LEU A 106 -8.80 -28.30 11.02
N GLN A 107 -7.80 -29.18 11.17
CA GLN A 107 -7.80 -30.50 10.53
C GLN A 107 -9.00 -31.32 10.98
N ASP A 108 -9.32 -31.38 12.28
CA ASP A 108 -10.48 -32.15 12.73
C ASP A 108 -11.81 -31.56 12.23
N VAL A 109 -11.99 -30.24 12.31
CA VAL A 109 -13.23 -29.53 11.93
C VAL A 109 -13.60 -29.74 10.45
N TYR A 110 -12.62 -29.70 9.55
CA TYR A 110 -12.80 -30.01 8.13
C TYR A 110 -12.56 -31.49 7.79
N GLY A 111 -12.48 -32.37 8.79
CA GLY A 111 -12.14 -33.78 8.66
C GLY A 111 -13.08 -34.71 9.40
N ALA A 112 -12.53 -35.43 10.38
CA ALA A 112 -13.26 -36.44 11.14
C ALA A 112 -14.30 -35.84 12.11
N ARG A 113 -14.16 -34.56 12.47
CA ARG A 113 -15.05 -33.81 13.38
C ARG A 113 -15.24 -34.46 14.74
N ARG A 114 -14.22 -35.15 15.25
CA ARG A 114 -14.25 -35.78 16.57
C ARG A 114 -14.46 -34.76 17.68
N LEU A 115 -13.91 -33.55 17.53
CA LEU A 115 -14.09 -32.47 18.48
C LEU A 115 -15.57 -32.05 18.62
N LEU A 116 -16.36 -32.21 17.55
CA LEU A 116 -17.79 -31.90 17.54
C LEU A 116 -18.64 -33.10 18.02
N THR A 117 -18.23 -34.33 17.71
CA THR A 117 -18.98 -35.54 18.10
C THR A 117 -18.73 -35.99 19.54
N ASP A 118 -17.55 -35.70 20.10
CA ASP A 118 -17.12 -36.10 21.45
C ASP A 118 -17.39 -34.97 22.50
N PRO A 119 -18.49 -34.24 22.33
CA PRO A 119 -18.74 -32.87 22.81
C PRO A 119 -17.56 -32.12 23.46
N LEU A 120 -16.46 -31.94 22.73
CA LEU A 120 -15.33 -31.10 23.15
C LEU A 120 -15.53 -29.65 22.71
N LEU A 121 -16.15 -29.45 21.54
CA LEU A 121 -16.56 -28.17 20.99
C LEU A 121 -18.06 -28.18 20.67
N PRO A 122 -18.81 -27.10 20.98
CA PRO A 122 -20.20 -26.99 20.56
C PRO A 122 -20.32 -26.92 19.03
N PRO A 123 -21.14 -27.77 18.39
CA PRO A 123 -21.32 -27.73 16.94
C PRO A 123 -21.80 -26.36 16.41
N SER A 124 -22.64 -25.66 17.18
CA SER A 124 -23.14 -24.32 16.81
C SER A 124 -22.06 -23.23 16.83
N ALA A 125 -21.03 -23.35 17.68
CA ALA A 125 -19.91 -22.42 17.71
C ALA A 125 -19.00 -22.55 16.46
N VAL A 126 -19.03 -23.71 15.80
CA VAL A 126 -18.18 -24.00 14.63
C VAL A 126 -19.00 -23.96 13.34
N LEU A 127 -20.01 -24.81 13.21
CA LEU A 127 -20.81 -24.95 11.98
C LEU A 127 -21.74 -23.76 11.72
N GLY A 128 -22.09 -23.01 12.76
CA GLY A 128 -22.87 -21.77 12.66
C GLY A 128 -22.04 -20.53 12.33
N HIS A 129 -20.71 -20.62 12.48
CA HIS A 129 -19.82 -19.49 12.27
C HIS A 129 -19.58 -19.26 10.76
N PRO A 130 -19.66 -18.02 10.24
CA PRO A 130 -19.49 -17.73 8.80
C PRO A 130 -18.08 -18.04 8.28
N GLY A 131 -17.08 -18.05 9.17
CA GLY A 131 -15.72 -18.51 8.82
C GLY A 131 -15.62 -20.01 8.53
N PHE A 132 -16.64 -20.82 8.87
CA PHE A 132 -16.71 -22.22 8.46
C PHE A 132 -17.38 -22.36 7.08
N LEU A 133 -16.58 -22.70 6.07
CA LEU A 133 -17.04 -22.79 4.68
C LEU A 133 -17.37 -24.24 4.32
N ARG A 134 -18.66 -24.58 4.32
CA ARG A 134 -19.16 -25.95 4.01
C ARG A 134 -18.66 -26.46 2.65
N GLN A 135 -18.46 -25.56 1.69
CA GLN A 135 -17.94 -25.83 0.36
C GLN A 135 -16.53 -26.44 0.37
N LEU A 136 -15.81 -26.39 1.49
CA LEU A 136 -14.43 -26.84 1.62
C LEU A 136 -14.30 -28.13 2.45
N ASP A 137 -15.43 -28.75 2.79
CA ASP A 137 -15.43 -29.96 3.61
C ASP A 137 -14.60 -31.09 2.98
N GLY A 138 -13.75 -31.72 3.79
CA GLY A 138 -12.85 -32.79 3.37
C GLY A 138 -11.66 -32.37 2.51
N LEU A 139 -11.49 -31.08 2.21
CA LEU A 139 -10.31 -30.58 1.50
C LEU A 139 -9.09 -30.56 2.43
N ARG A 140 -7.92 -30.84 1.85
CA ARG A 140 -6.63 -30.91 2.55
C ARG A 140 -5.53 -30.33 1.69
N MET A 141 -4.64 -29.57 2.32
CA MET A 141 -3.42 -29.12 1.67
C MET A 141 -2.36 -30.23 1.63
N PRO A 142 -1.50 -30.25 0.60
CA PRO A 142 -0.25 -31.00 0.62
C PRO A 142 0.65 -30.55 1.78
N GLY A 143 1.55 -31.43 2.26
CA GLY A 143 2.56 -31.07 3.26
C GLY A 143 2.20 -31.38 4.73
N GLY A 144 0.96 -31.80 5.03
CA GLY A 144 0.58 -32.32 6.35
C GLY A 144 0.29 -31.27 7.42
N ARG A 145 0.42 -29.97 7.09
CA ARG A 145 -0.02 -28.84 7.90
C ARG A 145 -1.05 -28.04 7.12
N GLU A 146 -2.21 -27.79 7.73
CA GLU A 146 -3.26 -26.97 7.11
C GLU A 146 -3.05 -25.50 7.47
N LEU A 147 -2.68 -25.21 8.71
CA LEU A 147 -2.51 -23.85 9.18
C LEU A 147 -1.05 -23.40 9.07
N VAL A 148 -0.67 -22.77 7.96
CA VAL A 148 0.72 -22.42 7.68
C VAL A 148 1.18 -21.15 8.41
N LEU A 149 0.43 -20.05 8.33
CA LEU A 149 0.82 -18.77 8.92
C LEU A 149 -0.19 -18.35 9.99
N THR A 150 0.24 -18.16 11.24
CA THR A 150 -0.63 -17.70 12.32
C THR A 150 -0.11 -16.41 12.92
N ALA A 151 -1.02 -15.67 13.54
CA ALA A 151 -0.64 -14.67 14.52
C ALA A 151 -1.52 -14.78 15.76
N THR A 152 -0.94 -14.47 16.93
CA THR A 152 -1.66 -14.40 18.20
C THR A 152 -1.47 -13.01 18.77
N ASP A 153 -2.59 -12.36 19.11
CA ASP A 153 -2.59 -11.07 19.80
C ASP A 153 -2.46 -11.34 21.31
N LEU A 154 -1.40 -10.76 21.89
CA LEU A 154 -0.96 -10.96 23.26
C LEU A 154 -1.06 -9.66 24.05
N VAL A 155 -1.40 -9.81 25.32
CA VAL A 155 -1.37 -8.73 26.31
C VAL A 155 -0.64 -9.23 27.55
N ARG A 156 -0.11 -8.30 28.33
CA ARG A 156 0.49 -8.60 29.63
C ARG A 156 -0.52 -8.33 30.75
N ALA A 157 -0.77 -9.33 31.58
CA ALA A 157 -1.62 -9.21 32.76
C ALA A 157 -0.94 -8.40 33.88
N ALA A 158 -1.71 -8.01 34.90
CA ALA A 158 -1.21 -7.18 36.00
C ALA A 158 -0.12 -7.87 36.85
N ASP A 159 -0.08 -9.21 36.84
CA ASP A 159 0.94 -10.03 37.49
C ASP A 159 2.20 -10.22 36.63
N GLY A 160 2.24 -9.63 35.43
CA GLY A 160 3.34 -9.74 34.49
C GLY A 160 3.26 -10.95 33.54
N THR A 161 2.26 -11.82 33.66
CA THR A 161 2.12 -12.99 32.77
C THR A 161 1.59 -12.61 31.38
N TRP A 162 1.96 -13.39 30.36
CA TRP A 162 1.42 -13.23 29.01
C TRP A 162 0.07 -13.93 28.87
N CYS A 163 -0.85 -13.28 28.18
CA CYS A 163 -2.19 -13.77 27.94
C CYS A 163 -2.59 -13.56 26.47
N ALA A 164 -3.14 -14.59 25.83
CA ALA A 164 -3.68 -14.49 24.48
C ALA A 164 -5.11 -13.93 24.51
N VAL A 165 -5.36 -12.87 23.73
CA VAL A 165 -6.69 -12.25 23.61
C VAL A 165 -7.40 -12.61 22.32
N ALA A 166 -6.65 -12.89 21.25
CA ALA A 166 -7.21 -13.31 19.96
C ALA A 166 -6.19 -14.10 19.13
N ASP A 167 -6.70 -14.93 18.23
CA ASP A 167 -5.92 -15.59 17.17
C ASP A 167 -6.33 -15.08 15.79
N ARG A 168 -5.35 -15.04 14.88
CA ARG A 168 -5.48 -14.64 13.48
C ARG A 168 -4.94 -15.77 12.60
N THR A 169 -5.80 -16.38 11.81
CA THR A 169 -5.54 -17.62 11.05
C THR A 169 -6.04 -17.54 9.61
N GLN A 170 -6.79 -16.50 9.23
CA GLN A 170 -7.27 -16.31 7.87
C GLN A 170 -6.16 -15.72 6.98
N ALA A 171 -5.77 -14.49 7.24
CA ALA A 171 -4.75 -13.74 6.49
C ALA A 171 -4.06 -12.73 7.42
N PRO A 172 -3.31 -13.20 8.45
CA PRO A 172 -2.76 -12.32 9.49
C PRO A 172 -1.79 -11.28 8.89
N SER A 173 -2.01 -10.00 9.18
CA SER A 173 -1.18 -8.85 8.76
C SER A 173 -0.35 -8.29 9.90
N GLY A 174 0.74 -7.61 9.55
CA GLY A 174 1.65 -6.97 10.51
C GLY A 174 3.10 -7.40 10.39
N ALA A 175 3.39 -8.55 9.78
CA ALA A 175 4.75 -9.07 9.70
C ALA A 175 5.68 -8.14 8.89
N ALA A 176 5.19 -7.53 7.82
CA ALA A 176 5.98 -6.58 7.05
C ALA A 176 6.12 -5.23 7.78
N TYR A 177 5.08 -4.77 8.49
CA TYR A 177 5.20 -3.59 9.36
C TYR A 177 6.25 -3.81 10.45
N ALA A 178 6.27 -4.97 11.11
CA ALA A 178 7.26 -5.29 12.14
C ALA A 178 8.70 -5.24 11.61
N MET A 179 8.94 -5.76 10.39
CA MET A 179 10.25 -5.68 9.75
C MET A 179 10.63 -4.23 9.37
N GLU A 180 9.66 -3.46 8.89
CA GLU A 180 9.89 -2.06 8.53
C GLU A 180 10.15 -1.19 9.76
N ASP A 181 9.39 -1.39 10.83
CA ASP A 181 9.61 -0.76 12.12
C ASP A 181 11.02 -1.08 12.63
N ARG A 182 11.44 -2.36 12.59
CA ARG A 182 12.81 -2.77 12.94
C ARG A 182 13.87 -2.05 12.12
N ARG A 183 13.67 -1.90 10.81
CA ARG A 183 14.62 -1.23 9.91
C ARG A 183 14.75 0.26 10.26
N VAL A 184 13.63 0.94 10.51
CA VAL A 184 13.62 2.35 10.88
C VAL A 184 14.23 2.56 12.27
N VAL A 185 13.84 1.77 13.28
CA VAL A 185 14.39 1.87 14.64
C VAL A 185 15.90 1.59 14.65
N ALA A 186 16.37 0.57 13.92
CA ALA A 186 17.80 0.28 13.80
C ALA A 186 18.60 1.44 13.18
N GLN A 187 17.97 2.25 12.33
CA GLN A 187 18.59 3.44 11.74
C GLN A 187 18.58 4.63 12.70
N VAL A 188 17.43 4.94 13.33
CA VAL A 188 17.31 6.16 14.17
C VAL A 188 17.91 5.99 15.57
N LEU A 189 18.00 4.76 16.08
CA LEU A 189 18.68 4.40 17.34
C LEU A 189 19.93 3.54 17.10
N ALA A 190 20.66 3.80 16.02
CA ALA A 190 21.78 2.97 15.60
C ALA A 190 22.90 2.79 16.66
N GLY A 191 23.07 3.75 17.58
CA GLY A 191 23.99 3.62 18.72
C GLY A 191 23.57 2.49 19.66
N VAL A 192 22.34 2.54 20.15
CA VAL A 192 21.73 1.52 21.03
C VAL A 192 21.65 0.17 20.32
N TYR A 193 21.16 0.16 19.07
CA TYR A 193 20.93 -1.07 18.31
C TYR A 193 22.21 -1.90 18.10
N ARG A 194 23.38 -1.25 17.93
CA ARG A 194 24.66 -1.95 17.74
C ARG A 194 25.22 -2.56 19.02
N GLN A 195 24.84 -2.04 20.19
CA GLN A 195 25.29 -2.57 21.49
C GLN A 195 24.37 -3.70 21.99
N ALA A 196 23.07 -3.58 21.71
CA ALA A 196 22.09 -4.56 22.13
C ALA A 196 22.25 -5.88 21.33
N SER A 197 22.22 -7.01 22.05
CA SER A 197 22.23 -8.34 21.44
C SER A 197 20.81 -8.72 21.03
N ILE A 198 20.35 -8.27 19.85
CA ILE A 198 18.96 -8.45 19.39
C ILE A 198 18.88 -9.64 18.41
N GLN A 199 17.88 -10.52 18.60
CA GLN A 199 17.60 -11.61 17.67
C GLN A 199 17.08 -11.10 16.31
N ARG A 200 17.45 -11.80 15.23
CA ARG A 200 17.12 -11.42 13.86
C ARG A 200 15.70 -11.88 13.48
N LEU A 201 14.98 -11.04 12.74
CA LEU A 201 13.66 -11.40 12.17
C LEU A 201 13.77 -12.25 10.89
N GLY A 202 14.94 -12.23 10.22
CA GLY A 202 15.17 -12.90 8.93
C GLY A 202 14.83 -14.40 8.88
N PRO A 203 15.17 -15.21 9.90
CA PRO A 203 14.83 -16.64 9.94
C PRO A 203 13.34 -16.94 9.76
N PHE A 204 12.45 -16.10 10.28
CA PHE A 204 11.01 -16.26 10.11
C PHE A 204 10.57 -16.15 8.64
N PHE A 205 11.10 -15.15 7.91
CA PHE A 205 10.77 -14.98 6.49
C PHE A 205 11.37 -16.08 5.62
N HIS A 206 12.53 -16.61 6.00
CA HIS A 206 13.10 -17.79 5.37
C HIS A 206 12.21 -19.02 5.58
N ALA A 207 11.76 -19.26 6.81
CA ALA A 207 10.84 -20.34 7.15
C ALA A 207 9.51 -20.19 6.39
N LEU A 208 8.96 -18.98 6.27
CA LEU A 208 7.75 -18.72 5.47
C LEU A 208 7.95 -19.05 4.00
N ARG A 209 9.09 -18.68 3.40
CA ARG A 209 9.39 -19.04 2.01
C ARG A 209 9.50 -20.55 1.81
N GLN A 210 10.07 -21.28 2.76
CA GLN A 210 10.13 -22.74 2.74
C GLN A 210 8.74 -23.36 2.90
N ALA A 211 7.95 -22.89 3.86
CA ALA A 211 6.58 -23.36 4.09
C ALA A 211 5.69 -23.22 2.86
N LEU A 212 5.83 -22.11 2.12
CA LEU A 212 5.11 -21.90 0.86
C LEU A 212 5.53 -22.91 -0.23
N ARG A 213 6.80 -23.32 -0.27
CA ARG A 213 7.26 -24.36 -1.19
C ARG A 213 6.77 -25.74 -0.77
N ASP A 214 6.80 -26.04 0.52
CA ASP A 214 6.33 -27.32 1.08
C ASP A 214 4.81 -27.51 0.91
N ALA A 215 4.06 -26.41 0.85
CA ALA A 215 2.62 -26.43 0.57
C ALA A 215 2.28 -26.75 -0.89
N ALA A 216 3.25 -26.83 -1.80
CA ALA A 216 2.99 -27.05 -3.21
C ALA A 216 2.35 -28.42 -3.51
N PRO A 217 1.48 -28.51 -4.53
CA PRO A 217 1.01 -29.78 -5.08
C PRO A 217 2.17 -30.73 -5.41
N ARG A 218 1.99 -32.03 -5.14
CA ARG A 218 3.04 -33.07 -5.34
C ARG A 218 3.56 -33.18 -6.76
N GLU A 219 2.77 -32.77 -7.75
CA GLU A 219 3.12 -32.80 -9.18
C GLU A 219 4.04 -31.64 -9.60
N ALA A 220 4.21 -30.62 -8.74
CA ALA A 220 5.04 -29.46 -9.03
C ALA A 220 6.50 -29.72 -8.65
N GLU A 221 7.34 -30.06 -9.63
CA GLU A 221 8.80 -30.19 -9.43
C GLU A 221 9.45 -28.83 -9.09
N GLU A 222 8.89 -27.73 -9.60
CA GLU A 222 9.38 -26.37 -9.42
C GLU A 222 8.22 -25.42 -9.10
N PRO A 223 7.80 -25.35 -7.83
CA PRO A 223 6.56 -24.69 -7.47
C PRO A 223 6.62 -23.18 -7.68
N ARG A 224 5.64 -22.66 -8.42
CA ARG A 224 5.43 -21.24 -8.62
C ARG A 224 4.48 -20.69 -7.57
N VAL A 225 5.00 -19.76 -6.78
CA VAL A 225 4.29 -19.14 -5.67
C VAL A 225 3.95 -17.69 -6.04
N ALA A 226 2.72 -17.27 -5.78
CA ALA A 226 2.27 -15.87 -5.97
C ALA A 226 1.55 -15.36 -4.73
N LEU A 227 1.56 -14.04 -4.51
CA LEU A 227 0.83 -13.39 -3.42
C LEU A 227 -0.44 -12.73 -3.97
N LEU A 228 -1.62 -13.23 -3.56
CA LEU A 228 -2.93 -12.68 -3.95
C LEU A 228 -3.31 -11.51 -3.03
N SER A 229 -3.39 -10.31 -3.60
CA SER A 229 -3.72 -9.06 -2.93
C SER A 229 -5.14 -8.59 -3.24
N SER A 230 -5.71 -7.77 -2.34
CA SER A 230 -6.93 -7.00 -2.58
C SER A 230 -6.69 -5.72 -3.40
N GLY A 231 -5.44 -5.42 -3.75
CA GLY A 231 -5.02 -4.28 -4.56
C GLY A 231 -4.51 -3.10 -3.73
N ALA A 232 -4.00 -2.07 -4.42
CA ALA A 232 -3.35 -0.90 -3.80
C ALA A 232 -4.26 -0.05 -2.89
N GLY A 233 -5.58 -0.22 -3.02
CA GLY A 233 -6.56 0.43 -2.16
C GLY A 233 -6.84 -0.31 -0.85
N GLY A 234 -6.30 -1.52 -0.67
CA GLY A 234 -6.53 -2.32 0.53
C GLY A 234 -5.93 -1.70 1.80
N GLU A 235 -6.56 -1.92 2.94
CA GLU A 235 -6.13 -1.40 4.26
C GLU A 235 -4.67 -1.75 4.60
N THR A 236 -4.24 -2.95 4.23
CA THR A 236 -2.90 -3.48 4.50
C THR A 236 -2.05 -3.58 3.23
N ALA A 237 -2.35 -2.80 2.19
CA ALA A 237 -1.66 -2.88 0.89
C ALA A 237 -0.13 -2.75 1.01
N PHE A 238 0.35 -1.89 1.92
CA PHE A 238 1.78 -1.77 2.21
C PHE A 238 2.38 -3.11 2.71
N ASP A 239 1.75 -3.74 3.71
CA ASP A 239 2.21 -5.02 4.29
C ASP A 239 2.30 -6.10 3.21
N GLN A 240 1.30 -6.17 2.34
CA GLN A 240 1.21 -7.15 1.26
C GLN A 240 2.30 -6.95 0.21
N ALA A 241 2.48 -5.73 -0.28
CA ALA A 241 3.48 -5.42 -1.29
C ALA A 241 4.91 -5.57 -0.76
N TYR A 242 5.16 -5.12 0.48
CA TYR A 242 6.47 -5.28 1.11
C TYR A 242 6.81 -6.75 1.36
N LEU A 243 5.84 -7.56 1.80
CA LEU A 243 6.02 -9.00 1.97
C LEU A 243 6.30 -9.70 0.62
N ALA A 244 5.60 -9.31 -0.46
CA ALA A 244 5.86 -9.82 -1.81
C ALA A 244 7.30 -9.52 -2.25
N SER A 245 7.76 -8.27 -2.12
CA SER A 245 9.15 -7.88 -2.42
C SER A 245 10.16 -8.69 -1.61
N MET A 246 9.94 -8.84 -0.30
CA MET A 246 10.88 -9.53 0.58
C MET A 246 10.99 -11.03 0.29
N LEU A 247 9.86 -11.68 -0.02
CA LEU A 247 9.82 -13.10 -0.34
C LEU A 247 10.21 -13.38 -1.81
N GLY A 248 10.27 -12.36 -2.65
CA GLY A 248 10.51 -12.49 -4.09
C GLY A 248 9.34 -13.12 -4.83
N LEU A 249 8.11 -12.76 -4.44
CA LEU A 249 6.87 -13.29 -5.01
C LEU A 249 6.21 -12.23 -5.92
N PRO A 250 5.62 -12.62 -7.06
CA PRO A 250 4.78 -11.73 -7.84
C PRO A 250 3.53 -11.32 -7.04
N LEU A 251 3.25 -10.02 -6.99
CA LEU A 251 2.04 -9.45 -6.40
C LEU A 251 0.91 -9.46 -7.43
N VAL A 252 -0.10 -10.28 -7.21
CA VAL A 252 -1.21 -10.47 -8.14
C VAL A 252 -2.55 -10.09 -7.53
N GLU A 253 -3.44 -9.57 -8.35
CA GLU A 253 -4.86 -9.38 -8.01
C GLU A 253 -5.71 -10.47 -8.68
N GLY A 254 -6.98 -10.62 -8.28
CA GLY A 254 -7.89 -11.61 -8.90
C GLY A 254 -8.01 -11.47 -10.42
N SER A 255 -7.87 -10.24 -10.94
CA SER A 255 -7.87 -9.91 -12.37
C SER A 255 -6.61 -10.35 -13.12
N ASP A 256 -5.51 -10.65 -12.42
CA ASP A 256 -4.28 -11.19 -13.01
C ASP A 256 -4.36 -12.72 -13.17
N LEU A 257 -5.32 -13.36 -12.50
CA LEU A 257 -5.45 -14.82 -12.43
C LEU A 257 -6.67 -15.32 -13.21
N LEU A 258 -6.59 -16.56 -13.68
CA LEU A 258 -7.73 -17.29 -14.25
C LEU A 258 -7.63 -18.78 -13.93
N VAL A 259 -8.78 -19.45 -13.87
CA VAL A 259 -8.83 -20.91 -13.78
C VAL A 259 -9.14 -21.48 -15.16
N ARG A 260 -8.28 -22.40 -15.63
CA ARG A 260 -8.47 -23.14 -16.87
C ARG A 260 -8.05 -24.58 -16.68
N GLU A 261 -8.91 -25.50 -17.13
CA GLU A 261 -8.68 -26.96 -17.02
C GLU A 261 -8.41 -27.39 -15.57
N GLY A 262 -9.08 -26.72 -14.62
CA GLY A 262 -8.94 -26.97 -13.19
C GLY A 262 -7.68 -26.38 -12.56
N ARG A 263 -6.74 -25.82 -13.32
CA ARG A 263 -5.50 -25.18 -12.81
C ARG A 263 -5.62 -23.67 -12.75
N VAL A 264 -4.90 -23.03 -11.81
CA VAL A 264 -4.78 -21.57 -11.74
C VAL A 264 -3.62 -21.13 -12.62
N TRP A 265 -3.86 -20.09 -13.42
CA TRP A 265 -2.88 -19.48 -14.31
C TRP A 265 -2.80 -17.98 -14.04
N MET A 266 -1.59 -17.45 -14.03
CA MET A 266 -1.30 -16.04 -14.11
C MET A 266 -1.28 -15.60 -15.58
N ARG A 267 -1.93 -14.48 -15.86
CA ARG A 267 -1.89 -13.81 -17.16
C ARG A 267 -0.60 -13.00 -17.27
N GLY A 268 0.30 -13.39 -18.16
CA GLY A 268 1.44 -12.58 -18.58
C GLY A 268 1.23 -12.06 -20.00
N LEU A 269 1.96 -10.99 -20.37
CA LEU A 269 2.00 -10.51 -21.76
C LEU A 269 2.55 -11.56 -22.75
N ASP A 270 3.46 -12.42 -22.29
CA ASP A 270 4.06 -13.52 -23.07
C ASP A 270 3.22 -14.81 -23.10
N GLY A 271 2.15 -14.88 -22.30
CA GLY A 271 1.31 -16.08 -22.21
C GLY A 271 0.84 -16.39 -20.79
N LEU A 272 0.27 -17.58 -20.62
CA LEU A 272 -0.21 -18.06 -19.33
C LEU A 272 0.89 -18.81 -18.58
N GLU A 273 1.00 -18.51 -17.29
CA GLU A 273 1.95 -19.16 -16.40
C GLU A 273 1.23 -19.88 -15.26
N PRO A 274 1.56 -21.15 -14.95
CA PRO A 274 0.89 -21.85 -13.88
C PRO A 274 1.21 -21.24 -12.52
N VAL A 275 0.26 -21.30 -11.59
CA VAL A 275 0.46 -20.93 -10.18
C VAL A 275 0.11 -22.14 -9.32
N ASP A 276 1.10 -22.64 -8.59
CA ASP A 276 0.98 -23.85 -7.77
C ASP A 276 0.60 -23.51 -6.32
N VAL A 277 1.03 -22.34 -5.83
CA VAL A 277 0.75 -21.88 -4.47
C VAL A 277 0.36 -20.40 -4.46
N LEU A 278 -0.75 -20.08 -3.78
CA LEU A 278 -1.23 -18.73 -3.56
C LEU A 278 -1.13 -18.36 -2.08
N LEU A 279 -0.19 -17.46 -1.73
CA LEU A 279 -0.22 -16.77 -0.44
C LEU A 279 -1.33 -15.72 -0.49
N ARG A 280 -2.43 -15.98 0.20
CA ARG A 280 -3.66 -15.21 0.13
C ARG A 280 -3.69 -14.08 1.16
N ARG A 281 -4.00 -12.87 0.71
CA ARG A 281 -4.25 -11.67 1.52
C ARG A 281 -5.66 -11.07 1.31
N VAL A 282 -6.55 -11.89 0.75
CA VAL A 282 -7.97 -11.60 0.52
C VAL A 282 -8.79 -12.55 1.40
N ASP A 283 -9.82 -12.06 2.08
CA ASP A 283 -10.68 -12.88 2.94
C ASP A 283 -11.38 -14.01 2.18
N ALA A 284 -11.65 -15.14 2.86
CA ALA A 284 -11.96 -16.39 2.17
C ALA A 284 -13.24 -16.29 1.34
N GLU A 285 -14.30 -15.67 1.87
CA GLU A 285 -15.57 -15.48 1.14
C GLU A 285 -15.39 -14.71 -0.19
N TRP A 286 -14.39 -13.84 -0.27
CA TRP A 286 -14.13 -13.00 -1.45
C TRP A 286 -13.26 -13.69 -2.50
N CYS A 287 -12.75 -14.89 -2.24
CA CYS A 287 -11.74 -15.51 -3.09
C CYS A 287 -12.29 -16.26 -4.31
N ASP A 288 -13.57 -16.64 -4.30
CA ASP A 288 -14.20 -17.30 -5.44
C ASP A 288 -15.65 -16.85 -5.60
N PRO A 289 -15.98 -16.04 -6.63
CA PRO A 289 -17.34 -15.62 -6.86
C PRO A 289 -18.28 -16.74 -7.35
N LEU A 290 -17.77 -17.90 -7.79
CA LEU A 290 -18.62 -18.99 -8.25
C LEU A 290 -19.13 -19.87 -7.10
N ASP A 291 -18.26 -20.17 -6.12
CA ASP A 291 -18.56 -21.10 -5.02
C ASP A 291 -18.82 -20.40 -3.67
N LEU A 292 -18.36 -19.16 -3.49
CA LEU A 292 -18.43 -18.41 -2.24
C LEU A 292 -19.32 -17.16 -2.38
N ARG A 293 -18.75 -15.98 -2.62
CA ARG A 293 -19.50 -14.71 -2.69
C ARG A 293 -19.65 -14.21 -4.14
N ALA A 294 -20.85 -14.33 -4.70
CA ALA A 294 -21.17 -13.97 -6.09
C ALA A 294 -20.78 -12.53 -6.48
N GLY A 295 -20.98 -11.56 -5.59
CA GLY A 295 -20.62 -10.15 -5.83
C GLY A 295 -19.12 -9.83 -5.72
N SER A 296 -18.25 -10.81 -5.43
CA SER A 296 -16.82 -10.55 -5.27
C SER A 296 -16.14 -10.16 -6.58
N ARG A 297 -15.31 -9.11 -6.50
CA ARG A 297 -14.38 -8.70 -7.57
C ARG A 297 -12.90 -8.90 -7.20
N LEU A 298 -12.62 -9.41 -6.01
CA LEU A 298 -11.25 -9.58 -5.49
C LEU A 298 -10.70 -10.98 -5.79
N GLY A 299 -11.59 -11.96 -5.92
CA GLY A 299 -11.23 -13.38 -6.06
C GLY A 299 -10.99 -13.82 -7.50
N VAL A 300 -10.76 -15.12 -7.64
CA VAL A 300 -10.55 -15.81 -8.92
C VAL A 300 -11.70 -16.78 -9.15
N PRO A 301 -12.54 -16.58 -10.20
CA PRO A 301 -13.64 -17.50 -10.51
C PRO A 301 -13.15 -18.94 -10.68
N GLY A 302 -13.68 -19.86 -9.87
CA GLY A 302 -13.35 -21.29 -9.90
C GLY A 302 -12.12 -21.69 -9.09
N LEU A 303 -11.58 -20.81 -8.25
CA LEU A 303 -10.47 -21.11 -7.35
C LEU A 303 -10.77 -22.30 -6.42
N VAL A 304 -11.98 -22.38 -5.84
CA VAL A 304 -12.38 -23.49 -4.96
C VAL A 304 -12.35 -24.81 -5.72
N ARG A 305 -12.79 -24.81 -6.98
CA ARG A 305 -12.68 -25.98 -7.86
C ARG A 305 -11.23 -26.38 -8.12
N ALA A 306 -10.32 -25.42 -8.32
CA ALA A 306 -8.89 -25.70 -8.52
C ALA A 306 -8.23 -26.28 -7.27
N VAL A 307 -8.56 -25.74 -6.09
CA VAL A 307 -8.11 -26.30 -4.79
C VAL A 307 -8.63 -27.73 -4.63
N ARG A 308 -9.91 -27.98 -4.94
CA ARG A 308 -10.51 -29.32 -4.88
C ARG A 308 -9.87 -30.31 -5.86
N ALA A 309 -9.40 -29.83 -7.01
CA ALA A 309 -8.65 -30.64 -7.97
C ALA A 309 -7.21 -30.96 -7.51
N GLY A 310 -6.74 -30.33 -6.44
CA GLY A 310 -5.38 -30.51 -5.92
C GLY A 310 -4.29 -29.89 -6.79
N THR A 311 -4.67 -28.98 -7.70
CA THR A 311 -3.73 -28.36 -8.64
C THR A 311 -3.14 -27.04 -8.15
N VAL A 312 -3.69 -26.48 -7.06
CA VAL A 312 -3.19 -25.26 -6.42
C VAL A 312 -3.41 -25.38 -4.91
N SER A 313 -2.46 -24.89 -4.13
CA SER A 313 -2.60 -24.72 -2.68
C SER A 313 -2.82 -23.25 -2.34
N VAL A 314 -3.78 -22.96 -1.46
CA VAL A 314 -4.05 -21.59 -0.99
C VAL A 314 -3.60 -21.49 0.46
N VAL A 315 -2.68 -20.58 0.74
CA VAL A 315 -2.05 -20.41 2.05
C VAL A 315 -2.46 -19.07 2.67
N ASN A 316 -3.10 -19.02 3.83
CA ASN A 316 -3.74 -20.14 4.54
C ASN A 316 -4.99 -20.64 3.81
N PRO A 317 -5.40 -21.91 4.04
CA PRO A 317 -6.53 -22.51 3.37
C PRO A 317 -7.78 -21.68 3.57
N LEU A 318 -8.63 -21.68 2.55
CA LEU A 318 -9.94 -21.07 2.64
C LEU A 318 -10.70 -21.72 3.82
N GLY A 319 -11.41 -20.92 4.61
CA GLY A 319 -12.15 -21.42 5.78
C GLY A 319 -11.35 -21.56 7.08
N SER A 320 -10.05 -21.22 7.10
CA SER A 320 -9.26 -21.14 8.35
C SER A 320 -9.75 -20.05 9.32
N ALA A 321 -10.57 -19.11 8.84
CA ALA A 321 -11.18 -18.04 9.63
C ALA A 321 -12.12 -18.56 10.75
N VAL A 322 -12.60 -19.80 10.67
CA VAL A 322 -13.37 -20.42 11.75
C VAL A 322 -12.61 -20.44 13.08
N LEU A 323 -11.28 -20.56 13.03
CA LEU A 323 -10.43 -20.57 14.22
C LEU A 323 -10.30 -19.19 14.88
N GLU A 324 -10.68 -18.11 14.17
CA GLU A 324 -10.65 -16.75 14.72
C GLU A 324 -11.87 -16.44 15.60
N ASN A 325 -12.81 -17.39 15.74
CA ASN A 325 -13.98 -17.25 16.61
C ASN A 325 -13.53 -17.11 18.08
N PRO A 326 -13.78 -15.96 18.74
CA PRO A 326 -13.41 -15.73 20.14
C PRO A 326 -13.96 -16.79 21.11
N ALA A 327 -15.10 -17.41 20.79
CA ALA A 327 -15.68 -18.47 21.60
C ALA A 327 -14.73 -19.66 21.82
N LEU A 328 -13.85 -19.95 20.86
CA LEU A 328 -12.92 -21.08 20.93
C LEU A 328 -11.93 -20.96 22.10
N LEU A 329 -11.62 -19.73 22.53
CA LEU A 329 -10.68 -19.46 23.63
C LEU A 329 -11.11 -20.12 24.94
N ALA A 330 -12.42 -20.21 25.18
CA ALA A 330 -12.98 -20.89 26.37
C ALA A 330 -12.71 -22.40 26.37
N TYR A 331 -12.49 -23.01 25.21
CA TYR A 331 -12.33 -24.46 25.04
C TYR A 331 -10.88 -24.90 24.85
N LEU A 332 -9.96 -24.00 24.47
CA LEU A 332 -8.55 -24.32 24.19
C LEU A 332 -7.84 -25.10 25.31
N PRO A 333 -8.01 -24.80 26.62
CA PRO A 333 -7.36 -25.59 27.67
C PRO A 333 -7.79 -27.06 27.69
N ARG A 334 -9.07 -27.34 27.44
CA ARG A 334 -9.60 -28.71 27.34
C ARG A 334 -9.14 -29.38 26.05
N LEU A 335 -9.09 -28.63 24.95
CA LEU A 335 -8.61 -29.13 23.67
C LEU A 335 -7.13 -29.49 23.71
N ALA A 336 -6.26 -28.68 24.33
CA ALA A 336 -4.84 -28.98 24.51
C ALA A 336 -4.64 -30.36 25.17
N ARG A 337 -5.35 -30.62 26.27
CA ARG A 337 -5.26 -31.90 26.99
C ARG A 337 -5.77 -33.09 26.17
N THR A 338 -6.78 -32.87 25.34
CA THR A 338 -7.43 -33.97 24.61
C THR A 338 -6.76 -34.25 23.26
N VAL A 339 -6.24 -33.22 22.61
CA VAL A 339 -5.67 -33.27 21.26
C VAL A 339 -4.16 -33.45 21.30
N LEU A 340 -3.47 -32.74 22.21
CA LEU A 340 -2.00 -32.76 22.31
C LEU A 340 -1.48 -33.54 23.52
N ASP A 341 -2.37 -34.00 24.42
CA ASP A 341 -2.00 -34.63 25.70
C ASP A 341 -1.10 -33.72 26.57
N GLN A 342 -1.37 -32.41 26.53
CA GLN A 342 -0.59 -31.38 27.23
C GLN A 342 -1.50 -30.33 27.85
N ASP A 343 -1.06 -29.71 28.95
CA ASP A 343 -1.67 -28.47 29.43
C ASP A 343 -1.32 -27.30 28.48
N LEU A 344 -2.26 -26.38 28.31
CA LEU A 344 -2.05 -25.19 27.49
C LEU A 344 -1.03 -24.27 28.16
N LEU A 345 0.08 -24.00 27.48
CA LEU A 345 1.20 -23.20 28.01
C LEU A 345 0.91 -21.69 28.01
N LEU A 346 0.21 -21.19 26.98
CA LEU A 346 -0.19 -19.79 26.87
C LEU A 346 -1.67 -19.64 27.26
N PRO A 347 -1.98 -19.13 28.47
CA PRO A 347 -3.36 -18.92 28.87
C PRO A 347 -4.03 -17.86 27.97
N SER A 348 -5.33 -18.05 27.74
CA SER A 348 -6.18 -17.06 27.07
C SER A 348 -6.95 -16.21 28.08
N ALA A 349 -7.40 -15.03 27.66
CA ALA A 349 -8.25 -14.20 28.49
C ALA A 349 -9.49 -14.99 28.92
N PRO A 350 -9.94 -14.91 30.19
CA PRO A 350 -11.18 -15.56 30.62
C PRO A 350 -12.32 -15.17 29.69
N THR A 351 -12.94 -16.19 29.07
CA THR A 351 -13.85 -16.02 27.93
C THR A 351 -15.14 -16.80 28.18
N TRP A 352 -16.28 -16.19 27.88
CA TRP A 352 -17.62 -16.76 28.00
C TRP A 352 -18.37 -16.64 26.67
N TRP A 353 -18.74 -17.77 26.07
CA TRP A 353 -19.57 -17.78 24.88
C TRP A 353 -21.06 -17.79 25.24
N CYS A 354 -21.82 -16.82 24.77
CA CYS A 354 -23.23 -16.63 25.13
C CYS A 354 -24.17 -17.70 24.54
N GLY A 355 -23.67 -18.58 23.67
CA GLY A 355 -24.42 -19.76 23.23
C GLY A 355 -24.70 -20.77 24.36
N GLU A 356 -23.94 -20.72 25.46
CA GLU A 356 -24.20 -21.51 26.67
C GLU A 356 -25.02 -20.70 27.68
N ALA A 357 -26.09 -21.30 28.22
CA ALA A 357 -27.03 -20.59 29.10
C ALA A 357 -26.38 -20.01 30.37
N THR A 358 -25.42 -20.73 30.98
CA THR A 358 -24.67 -20.26 32.16
C THR A 358 -23.77 -19.09 31.83
N SER A 359 -23.10 -19.15 30.69
CA SER A 359 -22.23 -18.10 30.17
C SER A 359 -23.05 -16.86 29.82
N LEU A 360 -24.18 -16.99 29.13
CA LEU A 360 -25.11 -15.90 28.85
C LEU A 360 -25.57 -15.18 30.12
N GLN A 361 -26.00 -15.93 31.14
CA GLN A 361 -26.42 -15.36 32.42
C GLN A 361 -25.28 -14.58 33.09
N HIS A 362 -24.07 -15.14 33.07
CA HIS A 362 -22.89 -14.47 33.62
C HIS A 362 -22.60 -13.16 32.87
N VAL A 363 -22.59 -13.20 31.53
CA VAL A 363 -22.30 -12.03 30.70
C VAL A 363 -23.30 -10.91 30.93
N VAL A 364 -24.61 -11.20 30.85
CA VAL A 364 -25.67 -10.20 31.05
C VAL A 364 -25.60 -9.59 32.45
N ALA A 365 -25.25 -10.38 33.48
CA ALA A 365 -25.14 -9.90 34.85
C ALA A 365 -23.90 -9.02 35.12
N HIS A 366 -22.84 -9.13 34.30
CA HIS A 366 -21.54 -8.48 34.54
C HIS A 366 -21.07 -7.63 33.35
N LEU A 367 -21.99 -7.15 32.50
CA LEU A 367 -21.66 -6.30 31.34
C LEU A 367 -20.83 -5.06 31.73
N ASP A 368 -20.95 -4.55 32.95
CA ASP A 368 -20.17 -3.42 33.44
C ASP A 368 -18.66 -3.68 33.59
N ARG A 369 -18.19 -4.92 33.42
CA ARG A 369 -16.79 -5.32 33.62
C ARG A 369 -16.18 -6.12 32.47
N LEU A 370 -17.00 -6.47 31.49
CA LEU A 370 -16.61 -7.36 30.39
C LEU A 370 -16.46 -6.58 29.09
N VAL A 371 -15.63 -7.12 28.20
CA VAL A 371 -15.57 -6.74 26.79
C VAL A 371 -16.48 -7.68 26.03
N VAL A 372 -17.52 -7.16 25.38
CA VAL A 372 -18.43 -7.94 24.53
C VAL A 372 -17.91 -7.91 23.10
N LEU A 373 -17.84 -9.09 22.48
CA LEU A 373 -17.31 -9.33 21.15
C LEU A 373 -18.35 -10.10 20.32
N PRO A 374 -18.57 -9.74 19.04
CA PRO A 374 -19.26 -10.65 18.14
C PRO A 374 -18.36 -11.87 17.86
N THR A 375 -18.99 -13.02 17.65
CA THR A 375 -18.29 -14.27 17.29
C THR A 375 -17.67 -14.21 15.90
N ALA A 376 -18.40 -13.60 14.95
CA ALA A 376 -17.92 -13.32 13.61
C ALA A 376 -17.52 -11.85 13.49
N ARG A 377 -16.39 -11.58 12.83
CA ARG A 377 -16.00 -10.20 12.52
C ARG A 377 -16.81 -9.70 11.32
N GLY A 378 -17.29 -8.48 11.44
CA GLY A 378 -18.06 -7.81 10.40
C GLY A 378 -18.25 -6.34 10.75
N PRO A 379 -18.78 -5.53 9.82
CA PRO A 379 -18.91 -4.08 9.98
C PRO A 379 -20.05 -3.72 10.94
N GLU A 380 -20.96 -4.66 11.18
CA GLU A 380 -22.22 -4.43 11.90
C GLU A 380 -22.02 -4.28 13.41
N HIS A 381 -20.98 -4.90 13.98
CA HIS A 381 -20.75 -4.90 15.42
C HIS A 381 -19.25 -4.87 15.74
N ALA A 382 -18.80 -3.80 16.41
CA ALA A 382 -17.44 -3.69 16.94
C ALA A 382 -17.35 -4.28 18.36
N ALA A 383 -16.13 -4.41 18.87
CA ALA A 383 -15.89 -4.80 20.25
C ALA A 383 -16.38 -3.71 21.22
N VAL A 384 -17.16 -4.10 22.24
CA VAL A 384 -17.81 -3.16 23.15
C VAL A 384 -17.30 -3.33 24.58
N PRO A 385 -16.50 -2.38 25.11
CA PRO A 385 -16.14 -2.37 26.52
C PRO A 385 -17.35 -1.95 27.37
N GLY A 386 -18.00 -2.89 28.05
CA GLY A 386 -19.30 -2.59 28.68
C GLY A 386 -19.23 -1.64 29.89
N TRP A 387 -18.03 -1.38 30.43
CA TRP A 387 -17.80 -0.33 31.43
C TRP A 387 -17.92 1.10 30.87
N THR A 388 -17.79 1.30 29.55
CA THR A 388 -17.93 2.63 28.94
C THR A 388 -19.39 2.99 28.64
N LEU A 389 -20.29 2.02 28.72
CA LEU A 389 -21.70 2.21 28.42
C LEU A 389 -22.47 2.80 29.61
N SER A 390 -23.53 3.53 29.33
CA SER A 390 -24.56 3.89 30.32
C SER A 390 -25.40 2.67 30.72
N HIS A 391 -26.20 2.80 31.79
CA HIS A 391 -27.12 1.74 32.19
C HIS A 391 -28.15 1.41 31.10
N ARG A 392 -28.61 2.40 30.34
CA ARG A 392 -29.56 2.19 29.24
C ARG A 392 -28.89 1.42 28.10
N GLU A 393 -27.72 1.86 27.66
CA GLU A 393 -26.97 1.20 26.59
C GLU A 393 -26.58 -0.25 26.95
N ARG A 394 -26.26 -0.53 28.22
CA ARG A 394 -26.05 -1.92 28.68
C ARG A 394 -27.33 -2.76 28.61
N ALA A 395 -28.49 -2.19 28.93
CA ALA A 395 -29.76 -2.92 28.80
C ALA A 395 -30.11 -3.21 27.34
N ASP A 396 -29.85 -2.24 26.45
CA ASP A 396 -30.03 -2.41 25.00
C ASP A 396 -29.09 -3.50 24.45
N LEU A 397 -27.80 -3.47 24.86
CA LEU A 397 -26.83 -4.51 24.51
C LEU A 397 -27.24 -5.89 25.07
N ALA A 398 -27.73 -5.96 26.31
CA ALA A 398 -28.22 -7.22 26.87
C ALA A 398 -29.41 -7.80 26.08
N ALA A 399 -30.33 -6.94 25.62
CA ALA A 399 -31.44 -7.35 24.77
C ALA A 399 -30.96 -7.86 23.40
N LEU A 400 -29.96 -7.19 22.82
CA LEU A 400 -29.31 -7.62 21.56
C LEU A 400 -28.64 -8.99 21.71
N ILE A 401 -27.88 -9.19 22.79
CA ILE A 401 -27.24 -10.48 23.10
C ILE A 401 -28.30 -11.56 23.32
N ALA A 402 -29.37 -11.27 24.04
CA ALA A 402 -30.43 -12.24 24.32
C ALA A 402 -31.22 -12.65 23.07
N ALA A 403 -31.30 -11.80 22.04
CA ALA A 403 -31.96 -12.11 20.79
C ALA A 403 -31.22 -13.18 19.99
N GLU A 404 -29.89 -13.10 19.93
CA GLU A 404 -29.03 -14.06 19.21
C GLU A 404 -27.81 -14.49 20.05
N PRO A 405 -27.99 -15.26 21.14
CA PRO A 405 -26.90 -15.50 22.11
C PRO A 405 -25.68 -16.18 21.51
N TRP A 406 -25.88 -17.06 20.53
CA TRP A 406 -24.80 -17.78 19.85
C TRP A 406 -23.86 -16.86 19.06
N ALA A 407 -24.30 -15.64 18.71
CA ALA A 407 -23.52 -14.67 17.95
C ALA A 407 -22.54 -13.87 18.82
N TRP A 408 -22.61 -14.00 20.16
CA TRP A 408 -21.86 -13.16 21.09
C TRP A 408 -20.92 -13.94 22.01
N THR A 409 -19.80 -13.31 22.34
CA THR A 409 -18.81 -13.76 23.32
C THR A 409 -18.47 -12.58 24.23
N ALA A 410 -18.06 -12.84 25.47
CA ALA A 410 -17.51 -11.81 26.33
C ALA A 410 -16.17 -12.27 26.93
N GLN A 411 -15.29 -11.31 27.19
CA GLN A 411 -13.99 -11.54 27.79
C GLN A 411 -13.78 -10.66 29.01
N GLU A 412 -13.01 -11.15 29.97
CA GLU A 412 -12.49 -10.33 31.05
C GLU A 412 -11.43 -9.36 30.52
N ALA A 413 -11.45 -8.13 31.02
CA ALA A 413 -10.44 -7.13 30.70
C ALA A 413 -9.08 -7.51 31.33
N VAL A 414 -8.09 -7.89 30.51
CA VAL A 414 -6.77 -8.32 31.00
C VAL A 414 -5.77 -7.16 31.01
N GLY A 415 -5.31 -6.77 32.20
CA GLY A 415 -4.28 -5.73 32.41
C GLY A 415 -4.83 -4.39 32.93
N PRO A 416 -3.96 -3.44 33.36
CA PRO A 416 -4.35 -2.20 34.05
C PRO A 416 -5.35 -1.29 33.31
N ALA A 417 -5.49 -1.46 32.00
CA ALA A 417 -6.35 -0.66 31.13
C ALA A 417 -7.36 -1.47 30.30
N GLY A 418 -7.45 -2.80 30.46
CA GLY A 418 -8.39 -3.63 29.68
C GLY A 418 -8.34 -3.40 28.16
N PRO A 419 -7.19 -3.62 27.50
CA PRO A 419 -7.05 -3.43 26.05
C PRO A 419 -8.05 -4.29 25.28
N VAL A 420 -8.68 -3.70 24.28
CA VAL A 420 -9.56 -4.34 23.31
C VAL A 420 -8.88 -4.25 21.95
N VAL A 421 -8.70 -5.38 21.27
CA VAL A 421 -8.16 -5.37 19.89
C VAL A 421 -9.32 -5.19 18.93
N ASP A 422 -9.34 -4.06 18.22
CA ASP A 422 -10.32 -3.83 17.16
C ASP A 422 -9.60 -3.65 15.83
N ASP A 423 -9.82 -4.55 14.89
CA ASP A 423 -9.43 -4.36 13.48
C ASP A 423 -10.71 -4.45 12.59
N ALA A 424 -11.93 -4.37 13.15
CA ALA A 424 -13.18 -4.79 12.50
C ALA A 424 -13.80 -3.81 11.48
N ALA A 425 -13.07 -2.83 10.96
CA ALA A 425 -13.55 -2.00 9.83
C ALA A 425 -13.46 -2.72 8.46
N LEU A 426 -13.59 -4.05 8.47
CA LEU A 426 -13.02 -4.97 7.48
C LEU A 426 -14.03 -5.69 6.56
N ALA A 427 -15.28 -5.23 6.47
CA ALA A 427 -16.21 -5.79 5.49
C ALA A 427 -16.46 -4.79 4.37
N VAL A 428 -15.92 -5.18 3.22
CA VAL A 428 -16.00 -4.64 1.86
C VAL A 428 -17.13 -3.68 1.53
N GLY A 429 -16.76 -2.69 0.71
CA GLY A 429 -17.59 -1.68 0.07
C GLY A 429 -19.03 -2.09 -0.26
N SER A 430 -19.96 -1.46 0.45
CA SER A 430 -21.18 -0.85 -0.09
C SER A 430 -21.88 -0.09 1.05
N ASP A 431 -22.05 1.23 0.89
CA ASP A 431 -23.23 2.01 1.28
C ASP A 431 -23.96 1.71 2.61
N LEU A 432 -23.25 1.51 3.72
CA LEU A 432 -23.90 1.51 5.05
C LEU A 432 -23.18 2.45 6.01
N ALA A 433 -23.89 3.54 6.28
CA ALA A 433 -23.56 4.57 7.24
C ALA A 433 -23.62 4.04 8.67
N GLY A 434 -22.69 4.55 9.49
CA GLY A 434 -22.96 4.82 10.90
C GLY A 434 -22.25 3.91 11.90
N VAL A 435 -21.01 4.26 12.23
CA VAL A 435 -20.59 4.26 13.64
C VAL A 435 -19.81 5.54 13.89
N ALA A 436 -20.25 6.29 14.91
CA ALA A 436 -19.83 7.65 15.21
C ALA A 436 -18.31 7.80 15.42
N ASP A 437 -17.76 8.85 14.80
CA ASP A 437 -16.41 9.35 15.08
C ASP A 437 -16.20 9.61 16.58
N PRO A 438 -15.08 9.19 17.17
CA PRO A 438 -14.53 9.90 18.31
C PRO A 438 -14.00 11.27 17.85
N PRO A 439 -14.16 12.34 18.65
CA PRO A 439 -13.85 13.70 18.22
C PRO A 439 -12.37 13.87 17.84
N GLU A 440 -12.13 14.51 16.69
CA GLU A 440 -10.81 14.93 16.24
C GLU A 440 -10.16 15.86 17.27
N VAL A 441 -9.10 15.38 17.93
CA VAL A 441 -8.17 16.26 18.65
C VAL A 441 -7.29 16.93 17.60
N GLY A 442 -7.41 18.25 17.49
CA GLY A 442 -6.80 19.09 16.47
C GLY A 442 -5.30 18.86 16.23
N ARG A 443 -4.91 19.06 14.97
CA ARG A 443 -3.54 18.89 14.42
C ARG A 443 -2.46 19.78 15.02
N HIS A 444 -2.74 20.57 16.05
CA HIS A 444 -1.76 21.38 16.76
C HIS A 444 -1.85 21.10 18.26
N GLY A 445 -1.30 19.95 18.66
CA GLY A 445 -1.19 19.56 20.04
C GLY A 445 0.01 18.65 20.20
N SER A 446 1.05 19.16 20.84
CA SER A 446 2.05 18.36 21.54
C SER A 446 1.44 17.08 22.10
N ALA A 447 2.14 15.94 21.93
CA ALA A 447 1.81 14.67 22.58
C ALA A 447 1.26 14.94 24.00
N PRO A 448 0.10 14.39 24.39
CA PRO A 448 -0.47 14.68 25.69
C PRO A 448 0.54 14.29 26.77
N ALA A 449 0.96 15.29 27.53
CA ALA A 449 1.76 15.10 28.73
C ALA A 449 0.86 14.52 29.81
N SER A 450 0.94 13.22 30.09
CA SER A 450 0.53 12.64 31.37
C SER A 450 0.90 11.15 31.48
N GLY A 451 1.63 10.80 32.55
CA GLY A 451 2.13 9.46 32.86
C GLY A 451 1.06 8.52 33.41
N GLY A 452 0.07 8.16 32.60
CA GLY A 452 -0.85 7.05 32.86
C GLY A 452 -0.51 5.79 32.04
N PRO A 453 -0.88 4.57 32.51
CA PRO A 453 -0.72 3.34 31.74
C PRO A 453 -1.54 3.38 30.44
N ARG A 454 -0.94 2.95 29.32
CA ARG A 454 -1.57 2.87 27.99
C ARG A 454 -1.97 1.43 27.67
N ALA A 455 -3.07 1.25 26.92
CA ALA A 455 -3.44 -0.05 26.38
C ALA A 455 -2.40 -0.49 25.36
N ALA A 456 -1.95 -1.75 25.45
CA ALA A 456 -0.86 -2.26 24.62
C ALA A 456 -1.10 -3.72 24.21
N VAL A 457 -0.79 -4.04 22.96
CA VAL A 457 -0.98 -5.37 22.37
C VAL A 457 0.27 -5.73 21.56
N LEU A 458 0.74 -6.96 21.71
CA LEU A 458 1.79 -7.57 20.88
C LEU A 458 1.18 -8.62 19.97
N ARG A 459 1.28 -8.43 18.65
CA ARG A 459 0.96 -9.49 17.68
C ARG A 459 2.22 -10.30 17.39
N ALA A 460 2.26 -11.55 17.86
CA ALA A 460 3.32 -12.50 17.56
C ALA A 460 2.94 -13.38 16.36
N PHE A 461 3.91 -13.69 15.49
CA PHE A 461 3.67 -14.47 14.27
C PHE A 461 4.38 -15.82 14.35
N ALA A 462 3.72 -16.88 13.90
CA ALA A 462 4.33 -18.20 13.75
C ALA A 462 4.07 -18.74 12.34
N VAL A 463 5.03 -19.51 11.82
CA VAL A 463 4.92 -20.14 10.51
C VAL A 463 5.29 -21.62 10.59
N ALA A 464 4.51 -22.47 9.92
CA ALA A 464 4.78 -23.89 9.84
C ALA A 464 6.14 -24.11 9.19
N HIS A 465 6.99 -24.90 9.81
CA HIS A 465 8.33 -25.18 9.32
C HIS A 465 8.71 -26.61 9.70
N ARG A 466 9.08 -27.42 8.70
CA ARG A 466 9.40 -28.84 8.89
C ARG A 466 8.23 -29.56 9.59
N SER A 467 8.46 -30.10 10.79
CA SER A 467 7.45 -30.83 11.57
C SER A 467 6.71 -29.98 12.61
N SER A 468 7.06 -28.70 12.79
CA SER A 468 6.49 -27.83 13.84
C SER A 468 6.32 -26.38 13.33
N TYR A 469 6.49 -25.37 14.19
CA TYR A 469 6.39 -23.95 13.86
C TYR A 469 7.66 -23.19 14.25
N THR A 470 7.98 -22.16 13.48
CA THR A 470 8.99 -21.15 13.80
C THR A 470 8.28 -19.85 14.15
N VAL A 471 8.54 -19.29 15.34
CA VAL A 471 8.00 -18.00 15.78
C VAL A 471 8.95 -16.89 15.35
N MET A 472 8.40 -15.75 14.92
CA MET A 472 9.18 -14.55 14.69
C MET A 472 9.73 -14.03 16.02
N ALA A 473 11.06 -13.92 16.16
CA ALA A 473 11.74 -13.34 17.33
C ALA A 473 11.51 -11.81 17.46
N GLY A 474 10.26 -11.43 17.69
CA GLY A 474 9.72 -10.07 17.65
C GLY A 474 8.22 -10.11 17.38
N GLY A 475 7.71 -9.06 16.74
CA GLY A 475 6.29 -8.97 16.38
C GLY A 475 5.87 -7.52 16.15
N LEU A 476 4.57 -7.31 16.01
CA LEU A 476 4.00 -5.96 15.90
C LEU A 476 3.41 -5.54 17.24
N ALA A 477 4.11 -4.66 17.97
CA ALA A 477 3.58 -4.05 19.18
C ALA A 477 2.86 -2.74 18.85
N ARG A 478 1.70 -2.52 19.48
CA ARG A 478 0.88 -1.31 19.30
C ARG A 478 0.42 -0.79 20.65
N VAL A 479 0.47 0.53 20.82
CA VAL A 479 0.01 1.23 22.03
C VAL A 479 -1.03 2.30 21.69
N ALA A 480 -2.09 2.36 22.49
CA ALA A 480 -3.17 3.35 22.34
C ALA A 480 -3.42 4.11 23.65
N ALA A 481 -3.90 5.35 23.52
CA ALA A 481 -4.29 6.17 24.67
C ALA A 481 -5.65 5.74 25.27
N GLY A 482 -6.54 5.15 24.46
CA GLY A 482 -7.81 4.59 24.89
C GLY A 482 -7.74 3.08 25.14
N HIS A 483 -8.89 2.46 25.43
CA HIS A 483 -9.00 1.02 25.65
C HIS A 483 -8.88 0.20 24.36
N VAL A 484 -9.22 0.78 23.21
CA VAL A 484 -9.17 0.08 21.91
C VAL A 484 -7.81 0.30 21.25
N VAL A 485 -7.09 -0.78 20.96
CA VAL A 485 -5.82 -0.78 20.24
C VAL A 485 -6.07 -1.16 18.79
N SER A 486 -6.05 -0.16 17.91
CA SER A 486 -6.20 -0.35 16.46
C SER A 486 -5.29 0.61 15.69
N SER A 487 -4.71 0.14 14.60
CA SER A 487 -3.98 1.02 13.67
C SER A 487 -4.94 1.98 12.96
N ALA A 488 -6.20 1.58 12.72
CA ALA A 488 -7.23 2.45 12.15
C ALA A 488 -7.59 3.62 13.08
N SER A 489 -7.68 3.36 14.39
CA SER A 489 -7.98 4.36 15.41
C SER A 489 -6.77 5.20 15.85
N GLY A 490 -5.58 4.95 15.26
CA GLY A 490 -4.38 5.75 15.48
C GLY A 490 -3.45 5.25 16.58
N ALA A 491 -3.47 3.94 16.90
CA ALA A 491 -2.44 3.34 17.74
C ALA A 491 -1.04 3.58 17.17
N VAL A 492 -0.07 3.76 18.07
CA VAL A 492 1.34 3.97 17.73
C VAL A 492 2.05 2.63 17.79
N ALA A 493 2.75 2.27 16.72
CA ALA A 493 3.55 1.06 16.66
C ALA A 493 4.85 1.19 17.47
N LYS A 494 5.39 0.06 17.89
CA LYS A 494 6.69 -0.07 18.55
C LYS A 494 7.40 -1.30 17.99
N ASP A 495 8.71 -1.18 17.81
CA ASP A 495 9.56 -2.35 17.53
C ASP A 495 9.68 -3.21 18.80
N VAL A 496 9.86 -4.52 18.62
CA VAL A 496 9.93 -5.52 19.70
C VAL A 496 11.30 -6.16 19.64
N TRP A 497 12.13 -5.91 20.65
CA TRP A 497 13.48 -6.43 20.75
C TRP A 497 13.50 -7.66 21.66
N VAL A 498 13.66 -8.81 21.03
CA VAL A 498 13.97 -10.06 21.72
C VAL A 498 15.48 -10.15 21.89
N LEU A 499 15.95 -10.24 23.13
CA LEU A 499 17.37 -10.34 23.42
C LEU A 499 17.90 -11.75 23.12
N ALA A 500 19.14 -11.81 22.65
CA ALA A 500 19.89 -13.04 22.47
C ALA A 500 20.59 -13.43 23.79
N PRO A 501 20.79 -14.72 24.07
CA PRO A 501 21.50 -15.17 25.26
C PRO A 501 22.94 -14.63 25.30
N ALA A 502 23.42 -14.22 26.47
CA ALA A 502 24.76 -13.63 26.65
C ALA A 502 25.95 -14.53 26.24
N ALA A 503 25.70 -15.81 25.94
CA ALA A 503 26.71 -16.80 25.54
C ALA A 503 26.65 -17.20 24.06
N SER A 504 25.87 -16.52 23.21
CA SER A 504 25.95 -16.72 21.76
C SER A 504 27.12 -15.93 21.17
N ASP A 505 28.35 -16.33 21.51
CA ASP A 505 29.56 -15.98 20.76
C ASP A 505 29.40 -16.50 19.32
N VAL A 506 28.92 -15.67 18.39
CA VAL A 506 29.18 -15.66 16.93
C VAL A 506 29.09 -17.00 16.15
N THR A 507 28.55 -18.06 16.72
CA THR A 507 28.64 -19.43 16.17
C THR A 507 27.30 -20.17 16.24
N ALA A 508 26.30 -19.66 15.53
CA ALA A 508 25.15 -20.45 15.08
C ALA A 508 24.39 -19.67 14.00
N ASP A 509 24.86 -19.77 12.75
CA ASP A 509 24.03 -19.66 11.53
C ASP A 509 24.85 -20.11 10.29
N THR A 510 25.66 -21.16 10.46
CA THR A 510 26.34 -21.87 9.36
C THR A 510 25.76 -23.27 9.13
N GLU A 511 24.62 -23.57 9.72
CA GLU A 511 23.85 -24.81 9.51
C GLU A 511 22.44 -24.38 9.11
N ASP A 512 22.13 -24.05 7.86
CA ASP A 512 21.86 -25.01 6.79
C ASP A 512 21.96 -24.29 5.43
N THR A 513 23.06 -23.55 5.19
CA THR A 513 23.42 -23.09 3.84
C THR A 513 24.06 -24.23 3.04
N THR A 514 23.49 -25.44 3.09
CA THR A 514 23.50 -26.23 1.87
C THR A 514 22.73 -25.40 0.87
N ALA A 515 23.50 -24.67 0.06
CA ALA A 515 23.08 -24.17 -1.21
C ALA A 515 22.43 -25.36 -1.93
N ASP A 516 21.11 -25.50 -1.78
CA ASP A 516 20.29 -25.96 -2.87
C ASP A 516 20.76 -25.09 -4.02
N ALA A 517 21.46 -25.73 -4.95
CA ALA A 517 22.12 -25.06 -6.04
C ALA A 517 21.07 -24.15 -6.67
N VAL A 518 21.19 -22.84 -6.41
CA VAL A 518 20.37 -21.84 -7.07
C VAL A 518 20.90 -21.85 -8.49
N VAL A 519 20.42 -22.81 -9.27
CA VAL A 519 20.42 -22.73 -10.72
C VAL A 519 19.83 -21.35 -10.97
N GLY A 520 20.67 -20.45 -11.49
CA GLY A 520 20.29 -19.09 -11.79
C GLY A 520 19.10 -19.14 -12.73
N ARG A 521 17.90 -19.08 -12.17
CA ARG A 521 16.67 -18.97 -12.92
C ARG A 521 16.38 -17.50 -13.02
N VAL A 522 16.41 -17.02 -14.26
CA VAL A 522 15.70 -15.81 -14.65
C VAL A 522 14.26 -15.99 -14.14
N PRO A 523 13.72 -15.08 -13.33
CA PRO A 523 12.29 -15.11 -13.02
C PRO A 523 11.56 -14.93 -14.35
N ALA A 524 11.12 -16.03 -14.95
CA ALA A 524 10.08 -15.99 -15.97
C ALA A 524 8.77 -15.90 -15.19
N THR A 525 8.52 -14.71 -14.62
CA THR A 525 7.19 -14.27 -14.27
C THR A 525 6.90 -13.12 -15.22
N GLY A 526 6.22 -13.43 -16.32
CA GLY A 526 5.79 -12.44 -17.29
C GLY A 526 5.01 -11.32 -16.61
N THR A 527 5.27 -10.09 -17.01
CA THR A 527 4.53 -8.92 -16.51
C THR A 527 3.05 -9.11 -16.81
N SER A 528 2.18 -8.99 -15.80
CA SER A 528 0.73 -9.05 -16.03
C SER A 528 0.22 -7.81 -16.76
N PRO A 529 -0.89 -7.87 -17.50
CA PRO A 529 -1.48 -6.70 -18.15
C PRO A 529 -1.75 -5.53 -17.19
N ARG A 530 -2.19 -5.81 -15.95
CA ARG A 530 -2.41 -4.79 -14.91
C ARG A 530 -1.11 -4.13 -14.48
N THR A 531 -0.06 -4.92 -14.23
CA THR A 531 1.27 -4.40 -13.85
C THR A 531 1.86 -3.56 -14.99
N ALA A 532 1.75 -4.07 -16.22
CA ALA A 532 2.15 -3.39 -17.44
C ALA A 532 1.42 -2.04 -17.63
N GLU A 533 0.09 -2.03 -17.43
CA GLU A 533 -0.74 -0.83 -17.51
C GLU A 533 -0.34 0.21 -16.44
N ASN A 534 -0.09 -0.22 -15.20
CA ASN A 534 0.36 0.68 -14.14
C ASN A 534 1.74 1.27 -14.43
N LEU A 535 2.68 0.50 -14.98
CA LEU A 535 4.01 1.00 -15.36
C LEU A 535 3.93 1.99 -16.54
N TRP A 536 3.09 1.71 -17.53
CA TRP A 536 2.77 2.64 -18.62
C TRP A 536 2.23 3.98 -18.11
N TRP A 537 1.19 3.92 -17.26
CA TRP A 537 0.57 5.11 -16.68
C TRP A 537 1.49 5.84 -15.70
N MET A 538 2.33 5.12 -14.96
CA MET A 538 3.38 5.71 -14.12
C MET A 538 4.30 6.59 -14.97
N GLY A 539 4.76 6.11 -16.12
CA GLY A 539 5.57 6.87 -17.07
C GLY A 539 4.86 8.14 -17.57
N ARG A 540 3.59 8.00 -18.00
CA ARG A 540 2.78 9.15 -18.46
C ARG A 540 2.56 10.19 -17.37
N TYR A 541 2.15 9.78 -16.17
CA TYR A 541 1.88 10.71 -15.07
C TYR A 541 3.14 11.40 -14.56
N ALA A 542 4.31 10.75 -14.61
CA ALA A 542 5.58 11.38 -14.30
C ALA A 542 5.91 12.52 -15.28
N GLU A 543 5.82 12.28 -16.59
CA GLU A 543 6.07 13.32 -17.59
C GLU A 543 5.01 14.43 -17.54
N ARG A 544 3.73 14.07 -17.38
CA ARG A 544 2.65 15.06 -17.24
C ARG A 544 2.88 15.99 -16.04
N ALA A 545 3.31 15.44 -14.90
CA ALA A 545 3.64 16.24 -13.72
C ALA A 545 4.86 17.15 -13.99
N GLU A 546 5.90 16.61 -14.63
CA GLU A 546 7.12 17.36 -14.95
C GLU A 546 6.82 18.53 -15.89
N ASP A 547 6.16 18.25 -17.01
CA ASP A 547 5.83 19.21 -18.05
C ASP A 547 4.97 20.35 -17.50
N ARG A 548 3.92 20.01 -16.72
CA ARG A 548 3.05 21.01 -16.08
C ARG A 548 3.82 21.85 -15.06
N ALA A 549 4.69 21.24 -14.26
CA ALA A 549 5.51 21.96 -13.30
C ALA A 549 6.50 22.92 -14.00
N ARG A 550 7.14 22.51 -15.10
CA ARG A 550 8.05 23.36 -15.88
C ARG A 550 7.32 24.55 -16.50
N VAL A 551 6.17 24.33 -17.14
CA VAL A 551 5.37 25.42 -17.73
C VAL A 551 4.91 26.38 -16.64
N LEU A 552 4.37 25.89 -15.53
CA LEU A 552 3.92 26.73 -14.43
C LEU A 552 5.07 27.54 -13.81
N ARG A 553 6.27 26.97 -13.68
CA ARG A 553 7.46 27.70 -13.20
C ARG A 553 7.81 28.86 -14.13
N VAL A 554 7.82 28.62 -15.44
CA VAL A 554 8.07 29.68 -16.43
C VAL A 554 6.99 30.75 -16.38
N VAL A 555 5.71 30.37 -16.27
CA VAL A 555 4.60 31.33 -16.15
C VAL A 555 4.67 32.13 -14.86
N ALA A 556 5.00 31.51 -13.74
CA ALA A 556 5.16 32.19 -12.45
C ALA A 556 6.29 33.23 -12.50
N ASP A 557 7.45 32.87 -13.05
CA ASP A 557 8.57 33.81 -13.22
C ASP A 557 8.16 35.03 -14.09
N ARG A 558 7.43 34.78 -15.19
CA ARG A 558 6.92 35.86 -16.06
C ARG A 558 5.80 36.67 -15.41
N TRP A 559 4.95 36.04 -14.60
CA TRP A 559 3.91 36.71 -13.84
C TRP A 559 4.54 37.73 -12.90
N ASP A 560 5.51 37.32 -12.09
CA ASP A 560 6.18 38.19 -11.12
C ASP A 560 6.81 39.43 -11.78
N ASP A 561 7.39 39.27 -12.97
CA ASP A 561 8.01 40.35 -13.73
C ASP A 561 6.99 41.29 -14.42
N PHE A 562 5.89 40.76 -14.96
CA PHE A 562 5.08 41.46 -15.98
C PHE A 562 3.60 41.65 -15.67
N HIS A 563 3.02 41.02 -14.63
CA HIS A 563 1.57 41.08 -14.34
C HIS A 563 1.03 42.52 -14.19
N ARG A 564 1.84 43.44 -13.62
CA ARG A 564 1.46 44.86 -13.45
C ARG A 564 1.56 45.70 -14.73
N ARG A 565 2.08 45.13 -15.82
CA ARG A 565 2.34 45.82 -17.08
C ARG A 565 1.81 45.01 -18.27
N PRO A 566 0.48 44.75 -18.33
CA PRO A 566 -0.11 43.88 -19.35
C PRO A 566 0.14 44.37 -20.79
N ALA A 567 0.26 45.68 -21.01
CA ALA A 567 0.57 46.28 -22.31
C ALA A 567 2.07 46.24 -22.69
N SER A 568 2.96 45.76 -21.81
CA SER A 568 4.38 45.60 -22.14
C SER A 568 4.61 44.39 -23.05
N VAL A 569 5.80 44.30 -23.66
CA VAL A 569 6.19 43.12 -24.46
C VAL A 569 6.11 41.84 -23.61
N GLY A 570 6.59 41.88 -22.37
CA GLY A 570 6.52 40.75 -21.45
C GLY A 570 5.10 40.44 -20.97
N GLY A 571 4.26 41.46 -20.76
CA GLY A 571 2.85 41.28 -20.40
C GLY A 571 2.04 40.59 -21.51
N ARG A 572 2.29 40.94 -22.78
CA ARG A 572 1.70 40.24 -23.93
C ARG A 572 2.21 38.81 -24.07
N ALA A 573 3.50 38.56 -23.83
CA ALA A 573 4.05 37.21 -23.83
C ALA A 573 3.43 36.35 -22.69
N LEU A 574 3.28 36.92 -21.50
CA LEU A 574 2.60 36.28 -20.37
C LEU A 574 1.16 35.90 -20.71
N ALA A 575 0.40 36.76 -21.40
CA ALA A 575 -0.97 36.46 -21.81
C ALA A 575 -1.05 35.22 -22.72
N VAL A 576 -0.08 35.04 -23.63
CA VAL A 576 0.02 33.84 -24.48
C VAL A 576 0.28 32.59 -23.64
N LEU A 577 1.21 32.66 -22.69
CA LEU A 577 1.54 31.53 -21.83
C LEU A 577 0.40 31.17 -20.85
N LEU A 578 -0.36 32.16 -20.40
CA LEU A 578 -1.56 31.92 -19.60
C LEU A 578 -2.67 31.25 -20.44
N ALA A 579 -2.84 31.65 -21.69
CA ALA A 579 -3.79 31.01 -22.60
C ALA A 579 -3.40 29.55 -22.92
N SER A 580 -2.11 29.20 -22.91
CA SER A 580 -1.66 27.81 -23.08
C SER A 580 -1.94 26.92 -21.85
N LEU A 581 -2.41 27.49 -20.74
CA LEU A 581 -2.72 26.76 -19.49
C LEU A 581 -4.22 26.46 -19.30
N THR A 582 -5.11 26.97 -20.17
CA THR A 582 -6.57 26.79 -20.02
C THR A 582 -7.05 25.38 -20.43
N PRO A 583 -8.16 24.87 -19.85
CA PRO A 583 -8.61 23.48 -19.97
C PRO A 583 -8.87 22.96 -21.41
N ASP A 584 -9.17 23.82 -22.39
CA ASP A 584 -9.24 23.40 -23.81
C ASP A 584 -7.88 22.87 -24.36
N ALA A 585 -6.78 23.08 -23.62
CA ALA A 585 -5.43 22.56 -23.85
C ALA A 585 -5.01 21.47 -22.84
N LEU A 586 -5.96 20.88 -22.10
CA LEU A 586 -5.76 19.77 -21.16
C LEU A 586 -6.57 18.54 -21.62
N PRO A 587 -6.03 17.32 -21.53
CA PRO A 587 -6.80 16.11 -21.80
C PRO A 587 -7.82 15.88 -20.66
N GLU A 588 -9.10 16.07 -20.95
CA GLU A 588 -10.20 15.60 -20.12
C GLU A 588 -10.66 14.21 -20.59
N GLU A 589 -10.59 13.23 -19.69
CA GLU A 589 -11.59 12.16 -19.63
C GLU A 589 -12.94 12.86 -19.41
N ARG A 590 -13.78 12.94 -20.45
CA ARG A 590 -15.08 13.63 -20.43
C ARG A 590 -16.13 12.81 -19.68
N ASP A 591 -16.94 13.53 -18.89
CA ASP A 591 -18.36 13.24 -18.64
C ASP A 591 -19.15 14.35 -19.36
N ASP A 592 -20.15 13.98 -20.17
CA ASP A 592 -20.38 14.62 -21.48
C ASP A 592 -21.35 15.81 -21.52
N ASP A 593 -21.83 16.36 -20.39
CA ASP A 593 -23.01 17.25 -20.40
C ASP A 593 -22.95 18.55 -19.57
N ALA A 594 -21.77 19.04 -19.15
CA ALA A 594 -21.67 20.31 -18.41
C ALA A 594 -21.11 21.48 -19.26
N PRO A 595 -21.79 22.65 -19.33
CA PRO A 595 -21.25 23.83 -20.01
C PRO A 595 -20.08 24.45 -19.22
N VAL A 596 -19.03 24.81 -19.96
CA VAL A 596 -17.76 25.42 -19.49
C VAL A 596 -17.99 26.83 -18.91
N PRO A 597 -17.60 27.13 -17.66
CA PRO A 597 -17.47 28.50 -17.18
C PRO A 597 -16.06 29.03 -17.46
N VAL A 598 -15.96 30.13 -18.22
CA VAL A 598 -14.74 30.94 -18.31
C VAL A 598 -14.61 31.76 -17.02
N PRO A 599 -13.51 31.65 -16.24
CA PRO A 599 -13.40 32.41 -15.00
C PRO A 599 -13.18 33.91 -15.30
N ALA A 600 -14.10 34.76 -14.84
CA ALA A 600 -13.88 36.19 -14.72
C ALA A 600 -13.08 36.47 -13.43
N GLY A 601 -11.76 36.21 -13.43
CA GLY A 601 -10.90 36.41 -12.26
C GLY A 601 -9.40 36.22 -12.55
N PRO A 602 -8.50 36.54 -11.60
CA PRO A 602 -7.06 36.29 -11.74
C PRO A 602 -6.80 34.79 -12.01
N PRO A 603 -5.77 34.43 -12.80
CA PRO A 603 -5.50 33.03 -13.14
C PRO A 603 -5.21 32.24 -11.87
N ALA A 604 -5.88 31.09 -11.71
CA ALA A 604 -5.72 30.24 -10.54
C ALA A 604 -4.44 29.37 -10.63
N LEU A 605 -3.27 30.00 -10.79
CA LEU A 605 -1.98 29.30 -10.94
C LEU A 605 -1.69 28.34 -9.77
N ARG A 606 -1.99 28.77 -8.54
CA ARG A 606 -1.93 27.89 -7.35
C ARG A 606 -2.87 26.69 -7.48
N ALA A 607 -4.08 26.84 -8.00
CA ALA A 607 -5.01 25.72 -8.17
C ALA A 607 -4.50 24.72 -9.23
N LEU A 608 -3.90 25.21 -10.33
CA LEU A 608 -3.28 24.36 -11.36
C LEU A 608 -2.08 23.56 -10.85
N ALA A 609 -1.41 24.02 -9.79
CA ALA A 609 -0.36 23.26 -9.15
C ALA A 609 -0.87 22.36 -8.01
N LEU A 610 -1.75 22.87 -7.15
CA LEU A 610 -2.01 22.32 -5.81
C LEU A 610 -3.34 21.57 -5.68
N ASP A 611 -4.33 21.77 -6.57
CA ASP A 611 -5.62 21.09 -6.46
C ASP A 611 -5.51 19.64 -6.99
N PRO A 612 -5.74 18.61 -6.16
CA PRO A 612 -5.63 17.21 -6.59
C PRO A 612 -6.89 16.66 -7.29
N ARG A 613 -7.91 17.49 -7.51
CA ARG A 613 -9.21 17.07 -8.09
C ARG A 613 -9.27 17.24 -9.61
N PRO A 614 -9.07 18.45 -10.19
CA PRO A 614 -9.23 18.61 -11.62
C PRO A 614 -8.12 17.89 -12.41
N ALA A 615 -8.47 17.43 -13.61
CA ALA A 615 -7.49 16.88 -14.54
C ALA A 615 -6.48 17.96 -14.95
N GLY A 616 -5.25 17.53 -15.30
CA GLY A 616 -4.22 18.43 -15.81
C GLY A 616 -3.44 19.24 -14.78
N THR A 617 -3.75 19.14 -13.48
CA THR A 617 -2.94 19.76 -12.43
C THR A 617 -1.68 18.95 -12.10
N VAL A 618 -0.68 19.62 -11.52
CA VAL A 618 0.52 18.96 -11.00
C VAL A 618 0.16 18.00 -9.88
N ALA A 619 -0.62 18.45 -8.88
CA ALA A 619 -1.02 17.62 -7.74
C ALA A 619 -1.83 16.39 -8.16
N ARG A 620 -2.74 16.49 -9.14
CA ARG A 620 -3.47 15.32 -9.66
C ARG A 620 -2.51 14.32 -10.32
N SER A 621 -1.59 14.81 -11.15
CA SER A 621 -0.63 13.97 -11.87
C SER A 621 0.32 13.25 -10.89
N VAL A 622 0.84 13.96 -9.88
CA VAL A 622 1.65 13.36 -8.81
C VAL A 622 0.87 12.31 -8.02
N ARG A 623 -0.39 12.61 -7.63
CA ARG A 623 -1.23 11.65 -6.91
C ARG A 623 -1.46 10.37 -7.72
N ARG A 624 -1.66 10.49 -9.04
CA ARG A 624 -1.86 9.34 -9.93
C ARG A 624 -0.56 8.57 -10.16
N LEU A 625 0.56 9.27 -10.29
CA LEU A 625 1.91 8.69 -10.31
C LEU A 625 2.16 7.84 -9.06
N ALA A 626 1.90 8.40 -7.86
CA ALA A 626 2.07 7.68 -6.60
C ALA A 626 1.15 6.46 -6.48
N ALA A 627 -0.09 6.56 -6.96
CA ALA A 627 -1.03 5.44 -6.98
C ALA A 627 -0.56 4.30 -7.91
N CYS A 628 -0.10 4.61 -9.12
CA CYS A 628 0.48 3.61 -10.01
C CYS A 628 1.72 2.96 -9.41
N ALA A 629 2.64 3.75 -8.83
CA ALA A 629 3.84 3.23 -8.17
C ALA A 629 3.51 2.31 -6.97
N ALA A 630 2.48 2.64 -6.19
CA ALA A 630 2.02 1.79 -5.09
C ALA A 630 1.44 0.46 -5.58
N ALA A 631 0.75 0.44 -6.73
CA ALA A 631 0.13 -0.76 -7.31
C ALA A 631 1.13 -1.78 -7.88
N VAL A 632 2.37 -1.35 -8.13
CA VAL A 632 3.48 -2.19 -8.64
C VAL A 632 4.73 -2.07 -7.76
N ARG A 633 4.53 -1.85 -6.45
CA ARG A 633 5.64 -1.65 -5.51
C ARG A 633 6.63 -2.83 -5.48
N ASP A 634 6.16 -4.03 -5.74
CA ASP A 634 6.99 -5.24 -5.86
C ASP A 634 7.95 -5.20 -7.05
N GLN A 635 7.67 -4.37 -8.07
CA GLN A 635 8.48 -4.19 -9.27
C GLN A 635 9.46 -3.02 -9.17
N LEU A 636 9.37 -2.18 -8.13
CA LEU A 636 10.13 -0.94 -8.00
C LEU A 636 11.16 -1.03 -6.89
N SER A 637 12.28 -0.32 -7.06
CA SER A 637 13.22 -0.08 -5.96
C SER A 637 12.53 0.66 -4.81
N THR A 638 12.90 0.31 -3.57
CA THR A 638 12.46 1.05 -2.37
C THR A 638 12.85 2.53 -2.41
N ASP A 639 13.91 2.87 -3.14
CA ASP A 639 14.41 4.24 -3.26
C ASP A 639 13.46 5.15 -4.05
N THR A 640 12.57 4.59 -4.87
CA THR A 640 11.57 5.34 -5.66
C THR A 640 10.57 6.08 -4.78
N PHE A 641 10.22 5.53 -3.62
CA PHE A 641 9.13 6.05 -2.79
C PHE A 641 9.52 7.31 -2.00
N GLY A 642 10.80 7.46 -1.63
CA GLY A 642 11.30 8.63 -0.89
C GLY A 642 11.08 9.95 -1.64
N PRO A 643 11.57 10.08 -2.88
CA PRO A 643 11.27 11.23 -3.72
C PRO A 643 9.77 11.47 -3.91
N LEU A 644 8.96 10.44 -4.19
CA LEU A 644 7.51 10.59 -4.37
C LEU A 644 6.83 11.18 -3.14
N ALA A 645 7.13 10.64 -1.95
CA ALA A 645 6.59 11.13 -0.69
C ALA A 645 7.01 12.59 -0.40
N ARG A 646 8.24 12.98 -0.76
CA ARG A 646 8.69 14.38 -0.65
C ARG A 646 7.88 15.32 -1.56
N ILE A 647 7.61 14.92 -2.80
CA ILE A 647 6.78 15.70 -3.73
C ILE A 647 5.36 15.87 -3.16
N GLU A 648 4.74 14.78 -2.70
CA GLU A 648 3.38 14.83 -2.15
C GLU A 648 3.30 15.71 -0.90
N ARG A 649 4.32 15.66 -0.03
CA ARG A 649 4.42 16.55 1.14
C ARG A 649 4.59 18.01 0.74
N ALA A 650 5.49 18.32 -0.20
CA ALA A 650 5.71 19.68 -0.69
C ALA A 650 4.41 20.33 -1.20
N LEU A 651 3.65 19.61 -2.03
CA LEU A 651 2.38 20.08 -2.58
C LEU A 651 1.30 20.21 -1.50
N ARG A 652 1.25 19.26 -0.56
CA ARG A 652 0.31 19.29 0.56
C ARG A 652 0.58 20.48 1.48
N ASP A 653 1.81 20.65 1.93
CA ASP A 653 2.20 21.69 2.87
C ASP A 653 1.95 23.08 2.28
N GLU A 654 2.28 23.28 1.00
CA GLU A 654 2.01 24.53 0.31
C GLU A 654 0.51 24.79 0.11
N ARG A 655 -0.31 23.74 -0.07
CA ARG A 655 -1.77 23.87 -0.15
C ARG A 655 -2.39 24.36 1.16
N TRP A 656 -1.87 23.92 2.30
CA TRP A 656 -2.36 24.32 3.63
C TRP A 656 -1.79 25.65 4.12
N ARG A 657 -0.80 26.21 3.41
CA ARG A 657 -0.24 27.51 3.73
C ARG A 657 -1.27 28.60 3.45
N GLU A 658 -1.69 29.31 4.49
CA GLU A 658 -2.48 30.54 4.34
C GLU A 658 -1.62 31.61 3.63
N PRO A 659 -2.10 32.21 2.54
CA PRO A 659 -1.43 33.36 1.95
C PRO A 659 -1.41 34.50 2.98
N GLU A 660 -0.24 35.08 3.25
CA GLU A 660 -0.16 36.29 4.07
C GLU A 660 -1.00 37.42 3.43
N ASP A 661 -1.72 38.21 4.25
CA ASP A 661 -2.57 39.35 3.87
C ASP A 661 -1.79 40.46 3.13
N GLY A 662 -1.41 40.20 1.88
CA GLY A 662 -0.69 41.10 1.00
C GLY A 662 -1.29 41.08 -0.41
N ASP A 663 -1.32 42.26 -1.04
CA ASP A 663 -1.70 42.57 -2.44
C ASP A 663 -2.15 41.34 -3.27
N ASP A 664 -3.48 41.18 -3.46
CA ASP A 664 -4.17 39.98 -4.01
C ASP A 664 -3.49 39.32 -5.23
N LEU A 665 -2.76 40.09 -6.04
CA LEU A 665 -2.08 39.61 -7.25
C LEU A 665 -0.72 38.93 -7.01
N ARG A 666 -0.01 39.24 -5.92
CA ARG A 666 1.22 38.51 -5.53
C ARG A 666 0.92 37.19 -4.84
N ALA A 667 -0.25 37.08 -4.20
CA ALA A 667 -0.74 35.82 -3.64
C ALA A 667 -0.91 34.72 -4.72
N VAL A 668 -1.04 35.09 -6.00
CA VAL A 668 -1.19 34.15 -7.13
C VAL A 668 0.03 33.24 -7.33
N THR A 669 1.24 33.70 -7.02
CA THR A 669 2.51 32.94 -7.19
C THR A 669 3.27 32.71 -5.88
N ALA A 670 2.82 33.29 -4.76
CA ALA A 670 3.43 33.11 -3.44
C ALA A 670 3.62 31.62 -3.13
N GLY A 671 4.80 31.22 -2.65
CA GLY A 671 5.13 29.82 -2.28
C GLY A 671 5.18 28.81 -3.42
N LEU A 672 4.69 29.15 -4.63
CA LEU A 672 4.57 28.22 -5.74
C LEU A 672 5.92 27.77 -6.29
N ARG A 673 6.88 28.71 -6.43
CA ARG A 673 8.19 28.42 -7.03
C ARG A 673 9.01 27.39 -6.22
N PRO A 674 9.19 27.54 -4.89
CA PRO A 674 9.82 26.49 -4.08
C PRO A 674 9.12 25.14 -4.16
N ALA A 675 7.78 25.12 -4.17
CA ALA A 675 7.03 23.86 -4.29
C ALA A 675 7.24 23.19 -5.65
N LEU A 676 7.22 23.96 -6.76
CA LEU A 676 7.48 23.45 -8.10
C LEU A 676 8.92 22.97 -8.28
N ASP A 677 9.90 23.65 -7.68
CA ASP A 677 11.29 23.22 -7.73
C ASP A 677 11.48 21.88 -6.99
N GLN A 678 10.88 21.71 -5.81
CA GLN A 678 10.88 20.42 -5.10
C GLN A 678 10.17 19.30 -5.88
N VAL A 679 9.07 19.63 -6.57
CA VAL A 679 8.40 18.68 -7.48
C VAL A 679 9.34 18.23 -8.59
N LEU A 680 10.01 19.16 -9.26
CA LEU A 680 10.92 18.87 -10.36
C LEU A 680 12.14 18.06 -9.89
N GLU A 681 12.74 18.43 -8.75
CA GLU A 681 13.85 17.67 -8.15
C GLU A 681 13.44 16.24 -7.83
N GLY A 682 12.26 16.05 -7.23
CA GLY A 682 11.72 14.73 -6.93
C GLY A 682 11.44 13.89 -8.18
N LEU A 683 10.80 14.47 -9.21
CA LEU A 683 10.50 13.77 -10.47
C LEU A 683 11.78 13.37 -11.21
N LEU A 684 12.79 14.23 -11.21
CA LEU A 684 14.11 13.91 -11.79
C LEU A 684 14.80 12.78 -11.02
N ALA A 685 14.69 12.76 -9.68
CA ALA A 685 15.19 11.66 -8.87
C ALA A 685 14.47 10.34 -9.19
N VAL A 686 13.13 10.33 -9.29
CA VAL A 686 12.34 9.16 -9.69
C VAL A 686 12.77 8.67 -11.08
N ALA A 687 12.91 9.58 -12.05
CA ALA A 687 13.34 9.25 -13.39
C ALA A 687 14.75 8.63 -13.42
N GLY A 688 15.68 9.16 -12.62
CA GLY A 688 17.04 8.62 -12.49
C GLY A 688 17.07 7.23 -11.85
N ILE A 689 16.35 7.04 -10.74
CA ILE A 689 16.23 5.74 -10.06
C ILE A 689 15.60 4.70 -10.99
N THR A 690 14.57 5.08 -11.74
CA THR A 690 13.90 4.16 -12.68
C THR A 690 14.80 3.80 -13.87
N ALA A 691 15.61 4.74 -14.35
CA ALA A 691 16.53 4.50 -15.46
C ALA A 691 17.69 3.56 -15.07
N GLU A 692 18.19 3.65 -13.85
CA GLU A 692 19.37 2.89 -13.39
C GLU A 692 19.01 1.66 -12.54
N GLY A 693 17.85 1.65 -11.89
CA GLY A 693 17.45 0.64 -10.89
C GLY A 693 16.54 -0.47 -11.39
N LEU A 694 15.93 -0.34 -12.57
CA LEU A 694 15.06 -1.36 -13.16
C LEU A 694 15.77 -2.18 -14.24
N VAL A 695 15.48 -3.48 -14.25
CA VAL A 695 15.87 -4.38 -15.35
C VAL A 695 15.14 -3.95 -16.63
N ARG A 696 15.81 -4.03 -17.78
CA ARG A 696 15.26 -3.60 -19.08
C ARG A 696 14.33 -4.64 -19.71
N ASP A 697 13.37 -5.08 -18.92
CA ASP A 697 12.31 -6.01 -19.30
C ASP A 697 11.10 -5.30 -19.94
N VAL A 698 10.03 -6.05 -20.21
CA VAL A 698 8.79 -5.55 -20.81
C VAL A 698 8.14 -4.45 -19.96
N GLY A 699 8.15 -4.59 -18.63
CA GLY A 699 7.61 -3.59 -17.72
C GLY A 699 8.35 -2.25 -17.83
N TRP A 700 9.69 -2.28 -17.87
CA TRP A 700 10.49 -1.08 -18.08
C TRP A 700 10.24 -0.44 -19.45
N ARG A 701 10.13 -1.25 -20.51
CA ARG A 701 9.86 -0.77 -21.88
C ARG A 701 8.54 -0.01 -21.95
N LEU A 702 7.50 -0.53 -21.32
CA LEU A 702 6.19 0.12 -21.26
C LEU A 702 6.21 1.40 -20.42
N LEU A 703 6.95 1.41 -19.31
CA LEU A 703 7.16 2.65 -18.54
C LEU A 703 7.82 3.73 -19.40
N ASP A 704 8.93 3.42 -20.08
CA ASP A 704 9.62 4.40 -20.92
C ASP A 704 8.74 4.83 -22.10
N ALA A 705 8.06 3.90 -22.77
CA ALA A 705 7.13 4.18 -23.86
C ALA A 705 6.02 5.16 -23.42
N GLY A 706 5.47 5.00 -22.21
CA GLY A 706 4.49 5.92 -21.63
C GLY A 706 5.05 7.33 -21.49
N ARG A 707 6.30 7.45 -21.03
CA ARG A 707 7.02 8.74 -20.98
C ARG A 707 7.20 9.36 -22.36
N ARG A 708 7.59 8.55 -23.35
CA ARG A 708 7.83 9.02 -24.73
C ARG A 708 6.55 9.57 -25.38
N VAL A 709 5.43 8.85 -25.26
CA VAL A 709 4.14 9.30 -25.80
C VAL A 709 3.67 10.59 -25.14
N GLU A 710 3.71 10.66 -23.81
CA GLU A 710 3.23 11.85 -23.09
C GLU A 710 4.07 13.09 -23.46
N ARG A 711 5.40 12.95 -23.51
CA ARG A 711 6.29 14.05 -23.92
C ARG A 711 6.08 14.45 -25.37
N ALA A 712 5.88 13.49 -26.29
CA ALA A 712 5.57 13.77 -27.68
C ALA A 712 4.28 14.59 -27.83
N GLN A 713 3.24 14.21 -27.10
CA GLN A 713 1.97 14.95 -27.04
C GLN A 713 2.19 16.36 -26.50
N HIS A 714 2.92 16.50 -25.38
CA HIS A 714 3.17 17.80 -24.76
C HIS A 714 3.94 18.78 -25.67
N VAL A 715 4.95 18.31 -26.40
CA VAL A 715 5.69 19.13 -27.37
C VAL A 715 4.73 19.69 -28.43
N VAL A 716 3.93 18.84 -29.06
CA VAL A 716 2.99 19.27 -30.12
C VAL A 716 1.95 20.25 -29.59
N GLU A 717 1.36 19.96 -28.43
CA GLU A 717 0.35 20.83 -27.79
C GLU A 717 0.95 22.19 -27.40
N SER A 718 2.16 22.20 -26.85
CA SER A 718 2.87 23.43 -26.47
C SER A 718 3.15 24.30 -27.70
N LEU A 719 3.64 23.72 -28.80
CA LEU A 719 3.88 24.44 -30.05
C LEU A 719 2.56 24.95 -30.66
N GLN A 720 1.50 24.14 -30.65
CA GLN A 720 0.20 24.54 -31.19
C GLN A 720 -0.38 25.73 -30.42
N ALA A 721 -0.29 25.73 -29.08
CA ALA A 721 -0.83 26.79 -28.25
C ALA A 721 -0.02 28.10 -28.32
N THR A 722 1.27 28.05 -28.67
CA THR A 722 2.17 29.20 -28.52
C THR A 722 2.75 29.73 -29.83
N LEU A 723 2.91 28.90 -30.87
CA LEU A 723 3.61 29.28 -32.11
C LEU A 723 2.70 29.49 -33.33
N VAL A 724 1.40 29.18 -33.27
CA VAL A 724 0.51 29.29 -34.45
C VAL A 724 0.24 30.75 -34.84
N ASP A 725 -0.14 31.60 -33.90
CA ASP A 725 -0.47 33.00 -34.20
C ASP A 725 0.78 33.86 -34.36
N GLU A 726 0.79 34.75 -35.34
CA GLU A 726 1.82 35.76 -35.53
C GLU A 726 1.67 36.86 -34.47
N ARG A 727 2.82 37.29 -33.93
CA ARG A 727 2.91 38.42 -33.01
C ARG A 727 4.12 39.26 -33.39
N SER A 728 4.23 40.44 -32.78
CA SER A 728 5.42 41.27 -32.97
C SER A 728 6.68 40.48 -32.62
N ALA A 729 7.76 40.62 -33.41
CA ALA A 729 9.00 39.87 -33.25
C ALA A 729 9.60 39.89 -31.82
N THR A 730 9.39 40.97 -31.07
CA THR A 730 9.86 41.08 -29.67
C THR A 730 9.04 40.25 -28.69
N VAL A 731 7.73 40.11 -28.92
CA VAL A 731 6.84 39.24 -28.12
C VAL A 731 7.12 37.78 -28.47
N ASP A 732 7.18 37.44 -29.76
CA ASP A 732 7.47 36.08 -30.22
C ASP A 732 8.80 35.58 -29.65
N ARG A 733 9.84 36.42 -29.62
CA ARG A 733 11.13 36.03 -29.03
C ARG A 733 11.02 35.64 -27.53
N LEU A 734 10.22 36.36 -26.74
CA LEU A 734 10.00 36.02 -25.33
C LEU A 734 9.14 34.75 -25.16
N VAL A 735 8.15 34.55 -26.03
CA VAL A 735 7.35 33.32 -26.05
C VAL A 735 8.24 32.12 -26.41
N LEU A 736 9.03 32.21 -27.48
CA LEU A 736 9.95 31.16 -27.90
C LEU A 736 10.99 30.83 -26.82
N GLU A 737 11.56 31.84 -26.15
CA GLU A 737 12.47 31.61 -25.03
C GLU A 737 11.77 30.89 -23.86
N SER A 738 10.51 31.23 -23.58
CA SER A 738 9.71 30.61 -22.53
C SER A 738 9.37 29.15 -22.86
N VAL A 739 8.98 28.87 -24.10
CA VAL A 739 8.76 27.50 -24.62
C VAL A 739 10.04 26.68 -24.54
N LEU A 740 11.16 27.20 -25.04
CA LEU A 740 12.46 26.53 -24.97
C LEU A 740 12.92 26.27 -23.53
N THR A 741 12.55 27.14 -22.59
CA THR A 741 12.85 26.96 -21.17
C THR A 741 11.98 25.86 -20.56
N ALA A 742 10.68 25.83 -20.88
CA ALA A 742 9.76 24.77 -20.44
C ALA A 742 10.18 23.38 -20.96
N HIS A 743 10.72 23.31 -22.18
CA HIS A 743 11.22 22.07 -22.81
C HIS A 743 12.71 21.79 -22.58
N GLU A 744 13.36 22.41 -21.57
CA GLU A 744 14.78 22.20 -21.23
C GLU A 744 15.77 22.30 -22.42
N SER A 745 15.42 23.10 -23.42
CA SER A 745 16.17 23.25 -24.67
C SER A 745 16.76 24.66 -24.87
N VAL A 746 16.55 25.56 -23.90
CA VAL A 746 17.00 26.96 -23.99
C VAL A 746 18.51 27.11 -24.07
N ILE A 747 19.29 26.29 -23.37
CA ILE A 747 20.76 26.34 -23.42
C ILE A 747 21.27 25.86 -24.78
N THR A 748 20.71 24.77 -25.30
CA THR A 748 21.04 24.24 -26.63
C THR A 748 20.70 25.26 -27.72
N ALA A 749 19.52 25.88 -27.65
CA ALA A 749 19.11 26.94 -28.56
C ALA A 749 20.05 28.15 -28.51
N ARG A 750 20.45 28.62 -27.32
CA ARG A 750 21.39 29.74 -27.17
C ARG A 750 22.77 29.42 -27.75
N ARG A 751 23.23 28.17 -27.65
CA ARG A 751 24.50 27.72 -28.25
C ARG A 751 24.43 27.65 -29.78
N ARG A 752 23.33 27.12 -30.34
CA ARG A 752 23.15 26.91 -31.78
C ARG A 752 22.75 28.19 -32.52
N TYR A 753 21.97 29.07 -31.89
CA TYR A 753 21.36 30.24 -32.51
C TYR A 753 21.75 31.54 -31.78
N GLN A 754 22.99 31.99 -31.97
CA GLN A 754 23.57 33.14 -31.25
C GLN A 754 22.81 34.47 -31.43
N SER A 755 22.08 34.62 -32.54
CA SER A 755 21.26 35.81 -32.84
C SER A 755 19.84 35.75 -32.26
N GLY A 756 19.52 34.69 -31.50
CA GLY A 756 18.18 34.41 -30.96
C GLY A 756 17.38 33.47 -31.87
N ALA A 757 16.61 32.57 -31.26
CA ALA A 757 15.77 31.61 -31.98
C ALA A 757 14.53 32.29 -32.58
N ARG A 758 14.17 31.90 -33.81
CA ARG A 758 12.86 32.17 -34.42
C ARG A 758 12.09 30.85 -34.57
N VAL A 759 10.84 30.92 -35.04
CA VAL A 759 9.98 29.75 -35.22
C VAL A 759 10.66 28.61 -35.99
N PRO A 760 11.31 28.81 -37.15
CA PRO A 760 12.00 27.71 -37.85
C PRO A 760 13.06 27.02 -36.99
N GLN A 761 13.86 27.78 -36.25
CA GLN A 761 14.93 27.23 -35.40
C GLN A 761 14.38 26.44 -34.20
N VAL A 762 13.22 26.85 -33.67
CA VAL A 762 12.53 26.10 -32.60
C VAL A 762 11.93 24.81 -33.15
N LEU A 763 11.33 24.82 -34.35
CA LEU A 763 10.84 23.61 -35.01
C LEU A 763 11.98 22.64 -35.34
N GLU A 764 13.11 23.14 -35.84
CA GLU A 764 14.31 22.31 -36.03
C GLU A 764 14.74 21.61 -34.74
N LEU A 765 14.74 22.33 -33.60
CA LEU A 765 15.27 21.81 -32.34
C LEU A 765 14.29 20.92 -31.56
N LEU A 766 12.99 21.27 -31.55
CA LEU A 766 11.96 20.58 -30.77
C LEU A 766 11.15 19.56 -31.58
N VAL A 767 11.16 19.63 -32.91
CA VAL A 767 10.44 18.67 -33.76
C VAL A 767 11.41 17.72 -34.45
N LEU A 768 12.42 18.25 -35.16
CA LEU A 768 13.24 17.47 -36.10
C LEU A 768 14.53 16.87 -35.50
N ASP A 769 15.08 17.47 -34.45
CA ASP A 769 16.41 17.11 -33.94
C ASP A 769 16.43 15.74 -33.24
N ARG A 770 16.78 14.68 -33.98
CA ARG A 770 16.92 13.30 -33.46
C ARG A 770 18.00 13.11 -32.39
N THR A 771 18.82 14.12 -32.09
CA THR A 771 19.84 14.06 -31.02
C THR A 771 19.40 14.74 -29.74
N ASN A 772 18.34 15.54 -29.79
CA ASN A 772 17.77 16.22 -28.63
C ASN A 772 16.77 15.29 -27.91
N PRO A 773 17.02 14.88 -26.65
CA PRO A 773 16.10 14.02 -25.90
C PRO A 773 14.73 14.62 -25.60
N ARG A 774 14.52 15.90 -25.94
CA ARG A 774 13.25 16.63 -25.81
C ARG A 774 12.51 16.80 -27.13
N SER A 775 13.11 16.44 -28.26
CA SER A 775 12.44 16.59 -29.56
C SER A 775 11.38 15.53 -29.79
N LEU A 776 10.41 15.85 -30.66
CA LEU A 776 9.39 14.92 -31.11
C LEU A 776 10.00 13.71 -31.85
N ALA A 777 10.93 13.96 -32.80
CA ALA A 777 11.60 12.89 -33.55
C ALA A 777 12.31 11.89 -32.61
N TYR A 778 13.04 12.37 -31.60
CA TYR A 778 13.70 11.49 -30.62
C TYR A 778 12.69 10.67 -29.82
N GLN A 779 11.55 11.27 -29.40
CA GLN A 779 10.52 10.52 -28.67
C GLN A 779 9.93 9.41 -29.53
N LEU A 780 9.64 9.68 -30.81
CA LEU A 780 9.08 8.70 -31.73
C LEU A 780 10.04 7.54 -31.99
N ASP A 781 11.32 7.82 -32.23
CA ASP A 781 12.34 6.79 -32.43
C ASP A 781 12.43 5.87 -31.20
N ARG A 782 12.53 6.45 -29.99
CA ARG A 782 12.59 5.68 -28.74
C ARG A 782 11.31 4.91 -28.45
N LEU A 783 10.15 5.50 -28.72
CA LEU A 783 8.85 4.85 -28.55
C LEU A 783 8.72 3.62 -29.47
N ALA A 784 9.11 3.75 -30.74
CA ALA A 784 9.10 2.65 -31.68
C ALA A 784 10.02 1.50 -31.21
N ASP A 785 11.24 1.82 -30.76
CA ASP A 785 12.18 0.83 -30.21
C ASP A 785 11.59 0.09 -29.00
N ASP A 786 10.94 0.81 -28.09
CA ASP A 786 10.40 0.21 -26.88
C ASP A 786 9.21 -0.70 -27.19
N LEU A 787 8.29 -0.27 -28.05
CA LEU A 787 7.11 -1.04 -28.45
C LEU A 787 7.44 -2.25 -29.32
N ALA A 788 8.53 -2.20 -30.10
CA ALA A 788 9.02 -3.35 -30.88
C ALA A 788 9.53 -4.49 -29.99
N ALA A 789 9.94 -4.18 -28.75
CA ALA A 789 10.39 -5.15 -27.77
C ALA A 789 9.26 -5.71 -26.89
N VAL A 790 8.02 -5.23 -27.04
CA VAL A 790 6.86 -5.69 -26.26
C VAL A 790 6.14 -6.82 -27.02
N PRO A 791 6.00 -8.02 -26.43
CA PRO A 791 5.26 -9.15 -27.00
C PRO A 791 3.78 -8.84 -27.18
N VAL A 792 3.20 -9.20 -28.34
CA VAL A 792 1.75 -9.02 -28.63
C VAL A 792 1.13 -10.28 -29.25
N PRO A 793 1.01 -11.39 -28.51
CA PRO A 793 0.70 -12.69 -29.10
C PRO A 793 -0.73 -12.84 -29.67
N HIS A 794 -1.67 -11.94 -29.32
CA HIS A 794 -3.11 -12.12 -29.62
C HIS A 794 -3.80 -10.86 -30.21
N ALA A 795 -3.05 -9.79 -30.52
CA ALA A 795 -3.62 -8.56 -31.06
C ALA A 795 -2.79 -8.03 -32.24
N SER A 796 -3.46 -7.50 -33.28
CA SER A 796 -2.77 -6.79 -34.36
C SER A 796 -2.26 -5.45 -33.85
N THR A 797 -1.03 -5.11 -34.22
CA THR A 797 -0.40 -3.82 -33.96
C THR A 797 -0.47 -2.88 -35.16
N ASP A 798 -1.11 -3.27 -36.27
CA ASP A 798 -1.04 -2.56 -37.55
C ASP A 798 -1.54 -1.11 -37.42
N GLN A 799 -2.64 -0.89 -36.71
CA GLN A 799 -3.21 0.44 -36.51
C GLN A 799 -2.30 1.33 -35.64
N ARG A 800 -1.72 0.77 -34.57
CA ARG A 800 -0.75 1.44 -33.70
C ARG A 800 0.46 1.90 -34.51
N ASP A 801 1.04 0.96 -35.26
CA ASP A 801 2.27 1.16 -36.02
C ASP A 801 2.03 2.13 -37.19
N HIS A 802 0.85 2.06 -37.82
CA HIS A 802 0.44 3.01 -38.85
C HIS A 802 0.29 4.44 -38.30
N LEU A 803 -0.39 4.63 -37.15
CA LEU A 803 -0.55 5.95 -36.54
C LEU A 803 0.79 6.58 -36.15
N LEU A 804 1.71 5.78 -35.58
CA LEU A 804 3.05 6.27 -35.23
C LEU A 804 3.88 6.57 -36.48
N GLY A 805 3.79 5.70 -37.50
CA GLY A 805 4.44 5.90 -38.80
C GLY A 805 3.97 7.18 -39.51
N ASP A 806 2.67 7.48 -39.47
CA ASP A 806 2.11 8.71 -40.01
C ASP A 806 2.67 9.96 -39.31
N VAL A 807 2.80 9.95 -37.98
CA VAL A 807 3.40 11.08 -37.26
C VAL A 807 4.88 11.23 -37.62
N ALA A 808 5.61 10.11 -37.71
CA ALA A 808 7.01 10.13 -38.14
C ALA A 808 7.16 10.69 -39.57
N ALA A 809 6.28 10.32 -40.50
CA ALA A 809 6.25 10.88 -41.85
C ALA A 809 5.98 12.39 -41.84
N LEU A 810 4.99 12.85 -41.05
CA LEU A 810 4.72 14.28 -40.89
C LEU A 810 5.91 15.05 -40.32
N VAL A 811 6.69 14.43 -39.41
CA VAL A 811 7.93 15.01 -38.89
C VAL A 811 8.98 15.12 -39.99
N GLU A 812 9.17 14.08 -40.81
CA GLU A 812 10.14 14.08 -41.91
C GLU A 812 9.79 15.06 -43.05
N GLU A 813 8.49 15.24 -43.33
CA GLU A 813 7.99 16.14 -44.38
C GLU A 813 7.91 17.61 -43.93
N LEU A 814 8.02 17.88 -42.62
CA LEU A 814 7.93 19.24 -42.08
C LEU A 814 9.17 20.06 -42.47
N ASP A 815 8.99 20.99 -43.40
CA ASP A 815 9.97 22.06 -43.65
C ASP A 815 9.74 23.25 -42.69
N PRO A 816 10.67 23.55 -41.76
CA PRO A 816 10.53 24.64 -40.80
C PRO A 816 10.37 26.02 -41.43
N ALA A 817 10.98 26.25 -42.60
CA ALA A 817 10.89 27.54 -43.28
C ALA A 817 9.49 27.77 -43.84
N THR A 818 8.93 26.77 -44.52
CA THR A 818 7.57 26.85 -45.06
C THR A 818 6.51 26.83 -43.96
N ALA A 819 6.72 26.06 -42.88
CA ALA A 819 5.80 26.03 -41.74
C ALA A 819 5.74 27.37 -40.98
N ALA A 820 6.82 28.17 -41.02
CA ALA A 820 6.85 29.47 -40.35
C ALA A 820 6.18 30.61 -41.15
N VAL A 821 5.75 30.36 -42.39
CA VAL A 821 5.07 31.35 -43.24
C VAL A 821 3.71 31.70 -42.63
N VAL A 822 3.41 33.00 -42.58
CA VAL A 822 2.17 33.54 -42.02
C VAL A 822 1.18 33.84 -43.14
N GLY A 823 -0.06 33.40 -42.98
CA GLY A 823 -1.19 33.66 -43.86
C GLY A 823 -1.76 35.08 -43.68
N ALA A 824 -2.77 35.42 -44.50
CA ALA A 824 -3.39 36.75 -44.49
C ALA A 824 -4.17 37.06 -43.20
N ASP A 825 -4.54 36.04 -42.44
CA ASP A 825 -5.23 36.09 -41.15
C ASP A 825 -4.27 36.24 -39.95
N GLY A 826 -2.96 36.33 -40.20
CA GLY A 826 -1.94 36.40 -39.15
C GLY A 826 -1.65 35.05 -38.49
N ARG A 827 -2.03 33.93 -39.10
CA ARG A 827 -1.78 32.58 -38.58
C ARG A 827 -0.81 31.80 -39.46
N ARG A 828 -0.04 30.92 -38.84
CA ARG A 828 0.82 29.95 -39.54
C ARG A 828 -0.01 28.71 -39.88
N GLU A 829 -0.86 28.80 -40.91
CA GLU A 829 -1.86 27.78 -41.27
C GLU A 829 -1.25 26.37 -41.42
N ARG A 830 -0.19 26.24 -42.23
CA ARG A 830 0.47 24.95 -42.46
C ARG A 830 1.03 24.33 -41.18
N LEU A 831 1.58 25.14 -40.28
CA LEU A 831 2.04 24.68 -38.98
C LEU A 831 0.87 24.23 -38.11
N ALA A 832 -0.23 24.99 -38.09
CA ALA A 832 -1.42 24.66 -37.31
C ALA A 832 -2.02 23.32 -37.75
N GLU A 833 -2.23 23.11 -39.05
CA GLU A 833 -2.78 21.87 -39.61
C GLU A 833 -1.87 20.68 -39.33
N THR A 834 -0.56 20.84 -39.49
CA THR A 834 0.42 19.77 -39.25
C THR A 834 0.44 19.37 -37.77
N LEU A 835 0.51 20.35 -36.85
CA LEU A 835 0.50 20.07 -35.41
C LEU A 835 -0.83 19.48 -34.94
N GLU A 836 -1.97 19.94 -35.47
CA GLU A 836 -3.27 19.37 -35.15
C GLU A 836 -3.38 17.91 -35.61
N SER A 837 -2.90 17.63 -36.83
CA SER A 837 -2.83 16.28 -37.40
C SER A 837 -1.93 15.36 -36.57
N MET A 838 -0.75 15.83 -36.16
CA MET A 838 0.16 15.10 -35.26
C MET A 838 -0.49 14.86 -33.90
N ARG A 839 -1.13 15.88 -33.30
CA ARG A 839 -1.80 15.79 -31.99
C ARG A 839 -2.89 14.72 -31.99
N TRP A 840 -3.75 14.71 -33.02
CA TRP A 840 -4.81 13.72 -33.13
C TRP A 840 -4.25 12.30 -33.24
N ARG A 841 -3.24 12.09 -34.09
CA ARG A 841 -2.62 10.76 -34.28
C ARG A 841 -1.87 10.26 -33.06
N LEU A 842 -1.15 11.14 -32.35
CA LEU A 842 -0.46 10.78 -31.11
C LEU A 842 -1.44 10.37 -30.00
N ARG A 843 -2.62 11.00 -29.94
CA ARG A 843 -3.68 10.60 -29.00
C ARG A 843 -4.27 9.25 -29.40
N ALA A 844 -4.67 9.10 -30.66
CA ALA A 844 -5.20 7.84 -31.18
C ALA A 844 -4.18 6.68 -31.02
N ALA A 845 -2.88 6.94 -31.20
CA ALA A 845 -1.84 5.94 -31.01
C ALA A 845 -1.72 5.53 -29.53
N ALA A 846 -1.87 6.47 -28.59
CA ALA A 846 -1.88 6.17 -27.17
C ALA A 846 -3.07 5.29 -26.78
N ASP A 847 -4.26 5.62 -27.27
CA ASP A 847 -5.48 4.81 -27.04
C ASP A 847 -5.34 3.40 -27.63
N GLU A 848 -4.72 3.31 -28.81
CA GLU A 848 -4.47 2.04 -29.48
C GLU A 848 -3.41 1.20 -28.76
N ILE A 849 -2.35 1.81 -28.20
CA ILE A 849 -1.40 1.12 -27.32
C ILE A 849 -2.15 0.52 -26.13
N GLU A 850 -3.03 1.29 -25.49
CA GLU A 850 -3.79 0.80 -24.34
C GLU A 850 -4.71 -0.36 -24.73
N ARG A 851 -5.41 -0.23 -25.86
CA ARG A 851 -6.28 -1.27 -26.41
C ARG A 851 -5.54 -2.56 -26.75
N VAL A 852 -4.33 -2.47 -27.30
CA VAL A 852 -3.57 -3.64 -27.78
C VAL A 852 -2.83 -4.34 -26.64
N HIS A 853 -2.27 -3.58 -25.69
CA HIS A 853 -1.34 -4.10 -24.68
C HIS A 853 -1.99 -4.36 -23.33
N PHE A 854 -3.07 -3.67 -22.97
CA PHE A 854 -3.65 -3.71 -21.62
C PHE A 854 -5.09 -4.26 -21.59
N VAL A 855 -5.46 -5.12 -22.55
CA VAL A 855 -6.82 -5.69 -22.64
C VAL A 855 -7.24 -6.26 -21.28
N ARG A 856 -8.14 -5.53 -20.61
CA ARG A 856 -8.71 -5.95 -19.34
C ARG A 856 -9.69 -7.08 -19.62
N ALA A 857 -9.64 -8.14 -18.81
CA ALA A 857 -10.78 -9.05 -18.73
C ALA A 857 -12.01 -8.20 -18.39
N ALA A 858 -13.09 -8.33 -19.18
CA ALA A 858 -14.33 -7.61 -18.88
C ALA A 858 -14.70 -7.87 -17.42
N PRO A 859 -15.05 -6.83 -16.63
CA PRO A 859 -15.44 -7.03 -15.25
C PRO A 859 -16.58 -8.03 -15.22
N GLY A 860 -16.41 -9.13 -14.47
CA GLY A 860 -17.45 -10.13 -14.30
C GLY A 860 -18.73 -9.43 -13.82
N GLN A 861 -19.80 -9.51 -14.62
CA GLN A 861 -21.11 -9.05 -14.17
C GLN A 861 -21.67 -10.09 -13.21
N ALA A 862 -21.98 -9.67 -11.98
CA ALA A 862 -22.83 -10.46 -11.10
C ALA A 862 -24.21 -10.57 -11.77
N LEU A 863 -24.72 -11.80 -11.93
CA LEU A 863 -26.06 -12.09 -12.45
C LEU A 863 -27.15 -11.74 -11.40
N GLU A 864 -27.07 -10.57 -10.77
CA GLU A 864 -28.04 -10.09 -9.79
C GLU A 864 -29.09 -9.14 -10.41
N GLY A 865 -29.14 -9.06 -11.75
CA GLY A 865 -30.24 -8.40 -12.46
C GLY A 865 -31.49 -9.29 -12.50
N ALA A 866 -32.67 -8.71 -12.24
CA ALA A 866 -33.94 -9.37 -12.48
C ALA A 866 -33.99 -9.86 -13.94
N TRP A 867 -34.32 -11.14 -14.12
CA TRP A 867 -34.64 -11.68 -15.42
C TRP A 867 -35.99 -11.11 -15.86
N ASP A 868 -36.00 -9.93 -16.45
CA ASP A 868 -37.16 -9.45 -17.20
C ASP A 868 -37.20 -10.21 -18.53
N ALA A 869 -37.97 -11.30 -18.52
CA ALA A 869 -38.35 -12.09 -19.69
C ALA A 869 -39.45 -11.39 -20.50
#